data_AF-H2KRQ5-F1
#
_entry.id   AF-H2KRQ5-F1
#
_cell.length_a   1.000
_cell.length_b   1.000
_cell.length_c   1.000
_cell.angle_alpha   90.00
_cell.angle_beta   90.00
_cell.angle_gamma   90.00
#
_symmetry.space_group_name_H-M   'P 1'
#
loop_
_entity.id
_entity.type
_entity.pdbx_description
1 polymer ?
#
loop_
_entity_poly.entity_id
_entity_poly.type
_entity_poly.pdbx_seq_one_letter_code
_entity_poly.pdbx_strand_id
1 'polypeptide(L)'
;MDAKRTGEVQSGLGFVLPSNGSTLPENAVVLSPAEVYRLRLTQMREWNNKSETWPIVYGPALGTLAVFLSSAVTNVAARQMFNLYTQRSFWPTMFPVLLLPCATYLIATDCFVTRRLLTRVPTVDNQNAECDICMELRGSVIQMACGSLLPGILSYVSCSIAAITERSFPVPSLADPKGLWLCAKRFGREFQRPGSFMLLGHMILGSALDIIRVQISGCSNCALAITQVLQHFAGFQEVHVDPYTDRVHLGSRNVPNAIRLLHRAGWQMPEFGSRLPKATKDNPEHTVDRSQLLESFVKHGSTPDLVSAFLHKRIRQTESPKPVIDQVETKTAERLVAVLAPEVECSYPHLVPGWCTFIQRGRLLSRFNIFLQKNAPVPQQLHHIKRIDSCREFHSISSRESVPVYLGLASVSFTETDAIKLINEFRSSVEPCSDDSLPEYWTAVPCWIPFCAPMTRRQQKLYSFPSLPDEQQHHAAPPLIVNGWPTTLRADPELEKLLLVGRDPSASYFSEAELSVHNFWLRLVRKIAQNESHQPGGYCQCSCAGPTGGPCSAILVDPSSNTLLAKASTVETLDENASCLNHSVILVVSRSAQKQKSNEQDNDSYLCTGLDAYVSMEPCTMCSMALVHSRIGRVFCNSRLPNMGGFTNRTRVHVEKRLNHRFNVFAPNE
;
A
#
# COMPACT_ATOMS: atom_id res chain seq x y z
N MET A 1 32.52 -21.99 -21.24
CA MET A 1 33.58 -21.71 -20.23
C MET A 1 34.42 -20.48 -20.57
N ASP A 2 34.29 -19.88 -21.76
CA ASP A 2 35.14 -18.75 -22.18
C ASP A 2 34.76 -17.37 -21.63
N ALA A 3 33.57 -17.18 -21.06
CA ALA A 3 33.18 -15.92 -20.41
C ALA A 3 33.88 -15.66 -19.06
N LYS A 4 34.57 -16.66 -18.49
CA LYS A 4 35.32 -16.50 -17.23
C LYS A 4 36.69 -15.80 -17.40
N ARG A 5 37.16 -15.59 -18.63
CA ARG A 5 38.50 -15.04 -18.91
C ARG A 5 38.57 -13.55 -19.22
N THR A 6 37.45 -12.89 -19.53
CA THR A 6 37.48 -11.51 -20.06
C THR A 6 36.95 -10.43 -19.12
N GLY A 7 36.48 -10.75 -17.92
CA GLY A 7 36.17 -9.73 -16.89
C GLY A 7 35.06 -8.72 -17.24
N GLU A 8 34.43 -8.83 -18.40
CA GLU A 8 33.33 -7.97 -18.85
C GLU A 8 32.03 -8.76 -18.80
N VAL A 9 31.37 -8.75 -17.64
CA VAL A 9 29.92 -8.97 -17.62
C VAL A 9 29.31 -7.65 -18.08
N GLN A 10 29.02 -7.56 -19.38
CA GLN A 10 28.34 -6.40 -19.95
C GLN A 10 27.04 -6.12 -19.19
N SER A 11 26.79 -4.84 -18.94
CA SER A 11 25.67 -4.23 -18.23
C SER A 11 24.32 -4.37 -18.97
N GLY A 12 24.00 -5.59 -19.41
CA GLY A 12 22.68 -5.94 -19.94
C GLY A 12 21.70 -6.24 -18.80
N LEU A 13 20.43 -5.84 -18.96
CA LEU A 13 19.29 -6.22 -18.11
C LEU A 13 19.11 -7.75 -18.11
N GLY A 14 19.86 -8.48 -17.28
CA GLY A 14 19.70 -9.92 -17.07
C GLY A 14 18.79 -10.21 -15.87
N PHE A 15 17.81 -11.11 -16.04
CA PHE A 15 16.98 -11.59 -14.95
C PHE A 15 17.73 -12.65 -14.13
N VAL A 16 17.86 -12.43 -12.81
CA VAL A 16 18.44 -13.41 -11.88
C VAL A 16 17.32 -14.29 -11.33
N LEU A 17 17.33 -15.59 -11.67
CA LEU A 17 16.34 -16.58 -11.23
C LEU A 17 16.96 -17.57 -10.23
N PRO A 18 16.18 -18.08 -9.27
CA PRO A 18 16.64 -19.13 -8.36
C PRO A 18 16.73 -20.45 -9.13
N SER A 19 17.89 -21.12 -9.07
CA SER A 19 18.08 -22.42 -9.72
C SER A 19 17.57 -23.53 -8.82
N ASN A 20 16.43 -24.14 -9.20
CA ASN A 20 15.93 -25.38 -8.59
C ASN A 20 16.49 -26.61 -9.32
N GLY A 21 17.82 -26.69 -9.45
CA GLY A 21 18.60 -27.91 -9.71
C GLY A 21 18.31 -28.79 -10.94
N SER A 22 17.26 -28.56 -11.73
CA SER A 22 16.77 -29.58 -12.69
C SER A 22 16.91 -29.22 -14.17
N THR A 23 17.00 -27.95 -14.57
CA THR A 23 17.36 -27.57 -15.96
C THR A 23 17.92 -26.14 -16.00
N LEU A 24 19.20 -25.98 -16.31
CA LEU A 24 19.85 -24.69 -16.56
C LEU A 24 19.79 -24.40 -18.09
N PRO A 25 19.29 -23.24 -18.54
CA PRO A 25 19.34 -22.85 -19.95
C PRO A 25 20.79 -22.86 -20.49
N GLU A 26 21.00 -23.19 -21.77
CA GLU A 26 22.34 -23.34 -22.37
C GLU A 26 23.24 -22.10 -22.23
N ASN A 27 22.65 -20.90 -22.08
CA ASN A 27 23.38 -19.63 -21.89
C ASN A 27 23.30 -19.07 -20.45
N ALA A 28 22.79 -19.84 -19.48
CA ALA A 28 22.66 -19.37 -18.12
C ALA A 28 24.01 -19.40 -17.39
N VAL A 29 24.44 -18.24 -16.90
CA VAL A 29 25.62 -18.14 -16.03
C VAL A 29 25.18 -18.44 -14.60
N VAL A 30 25.68 -19.54 -14.03
CA VAL A 30 25.47 -19.85 -12.61
C VAL A 30 26.26 -18.83 -11.79
N LEU A 31 25.53 -17.98 -11.07
CA LEU A 31 26.10 -16.98 -10.18
C LEU A 31 25.97 -17.46 -8.73
N SER A 32 27.08 -17.40 -8.00
CA SER A 32 27.08 -17.51 -6.55
C SER A 32 26.34 -16.31 -5.91
N PRO A 33 25.82 -16.43 -4.68
CA PRO A 33 25.20 -15.30 -3.98
C PRO A 33 26.12 -14.08 -3.87
N ALA A 34 27.43 -14.29 -3.78
CA ALA A 34 28.43 -13.22 -3.75
C ALA A 34 28.57 -12.50 -5.09
N GLU A 35 28.47 -13.23 -6.21
CA GLU A 35 28.49 -12.65 -7.56
C GLU A 35 27.18 -11.89 -7.86
N VAL A 36 26.02 -12.43 -7.45
CA VAL A 36 24.72 -11.73 -7.54
C VAL A 36 24.76 -10.41 -6.77
N TYR A 37 25.30 -10.43 -5.55
CA TYR A 37 25.48 -9.22 -4.74
C TYR A 37 26.31 -8.16 -5.48
N ARG A 38 27.49 -8.55 -6.01
CA ARG A 38 28.37 -7.62 -6.74
C ARG A 38 27.69 -7.04 -7.96
N LEU A 39 27.04 -7.88 -8.77
CA LEU A 39 26.35 -7.46 -9.98
C LEU A 39 25.24 -6.44 -9.68
N ARG A 40 24.38 -6.73 -8.70
CA ARG A 40 23.29 -5.82 -8.30
C ARG A 40 23.82 -4.53 -7.66
N LEU A 41 24.90 -4.60 -6.88
CA LEU A 41 25.51 -3.41 -6.30
C LEU A 41 26.09 -2.49 -7.40
N THR A 42 26.71 -3.05 -8.44
CA THR A 42 27.19 -2.28 -9.60
C THR A 42 26.03 -1.62 -10.34
N GLN A 43 24.94 -2.36 -10.59
CA GLN A 43 23.73 -1.81 -11.20
C GLN A 43 23.15 -0.63 -10.38
N MET A 44 23.09 -0.75 -9.05
CA MET A 44 22.61 0.32 -8.17
C MET A 44 23.52 1.56 -8.20
N ARG A 45 24.83 1.37 -8.38
CA ARG A 45 25.81 2.46 -8.54
C ARG A 45 25.71 3.13 -9.89
N GLU A 46 25.39 2.40 -10.95
CA GLU A 46 25.26 2.93 -12.32
C GLU A 46 23.87 3.50 -12.61
N TRP A 47 22.89 3.26 -11.73
CA TRP A 47 21.50 3.74 -11.87
C TRP A 47 21.41 5.24 -12.20
N ASN A 48 20.57 5.59 -13.18
CA ASN A 48 20.46 6.96 -13.70
C ASN A 48 20.04 7.97 -12.62
N ASN A 49 19.08 7.59 -11.78
CA ASN A 49 18.57 8.47 -10.73
C ASN A 49 19.23 8.16 -9.38
N LYS A 50 20.24 8.96 -9.00
CA LYS A 50 20.97 8.74 -7.73
C LYS A 50 20.12 8.94 -6.49
N SER A 51 19.02 9.70 -6.56
CA SER A 51 18.13 9.92 -5.43
C SER A 51 17.31 8.68 -5.04
N GLU A 52 17.25 7.66 -5.90
CA GLU A 52 16.56 6.39 -5.59
C GLU A 52 17.51 5.38 -4.94
N THR A 53 18.79 5.37 -5.32
CA THR A 53 19.77 4.38 -4.84
C THR A 53 20.67 4.91 -3.71
N TRP A 54 20.55 6.20 -3.36
CA TRP A 54 21.42 6.83 -2.36
C TRP A 54 21.49 6.12 -1.01
N PRO A 55 20.41 5.55 -0.42
CA PRO A 55 20.49 4.92 0.89
C PRO A 55 21.36 3.66 0.87
N ILE A 56 21.32 2.90 -0.23
CA ILE A 56 22.07 1.66 -0.39
C ILE A 56 23.54 1.96 -0.75
N VAL A 57 23.78 2.96 -1.59
CA VAL A 57 25.11 3.29 -2.11
C VAL A 57 25.93 4.11 -1.11
N TYR A 58 25.33 5.15 -0.53
CA TYR A 58 26.03 6.12 0.34
C TYR A 58 25.70 5.95 1.83
N GLY A 59 24.61 5.25 2.19
CA GLY A 59 24.21 5.04 3.57
C GLY A 59 25.29 4.44 4.47
N PRO A 60 26.00 3.36 4.07
CA PRO A 60 27.08 2.80 4.89
C PRO A 60 28.22 3.80 5.17
N ALA A 61 28.55 4.68 4.23
CA ALA A 61 29.59 5.69 4.42
C ALA A 61 29.14 6.77 5.43
N LEU A 62 27.90 7.25 5.31
CA LEU A 62 27.32 8.23 6.24
C LEU A 62 27.16 7.65 7.66
N GLY A 63 26.70 6.40 7.77
CA GLY A 63 26.62 5.70 9.05
C GLY A 63 27.99 5.54 9.72
N THR A 64 29.02 5.22 8.93
CA THR A 64 30.41 5.12 9.42
C THR A 64 30.95 6.47 9.89
N LEU A 65 30.67 7.55 9.17
CA LEU A 65 31.04 8.91 9.59
C LEU A 65 30.38 9.29 10.93
N ALA A 66 29.10 8.94 11.11
CA ALA A 66 28.41 9.16 12.37
C ALA A 66 29.02 8.32 13.51
N VAL A 67 29.37 7.05 13.26
CA VAL A 67 30.06 6.19 14.24
C VAL A 67 31.45 6.74 14.59
N PHE A 68 32.15 7.31 13.61
CA PHE A 68 33.46 7.93 13.83
C PHE A 68 33.36 9.16 14.74
N LEU A 69 32.43 10.08 14.44
CA LEU A 69 32.23 11.30 15.22
C LEU A 69 31.78 11.01 16.66
N SER A 70 30.84 10.08 16.83
CA SER A 70 30.38 9.64 18.15
C SER A 70 31.50 8.98 18.96
N SER A 71 32.31 8.14 18.32
CA SER A 71 33.48 7.51 18.94
C SER A 71 34.52 8.54 19.38
N ALA A 72 34.78 9.56 18.56
CA ALA A 72 35.70 10.65 18.91
C ALA A 72 35.22 11.42 20.15
N VAL A 73 33.95 11.84 20.15
CA VAL A 73 33.37 12.62 21.26
C VAL A 73 33.32 11.78 22.54
N THR A 74 32.92 10.51 22.45
CA THR A 74 32.89 9.58 23.58
C THR A 74 34.27 9.42 24.21
N ASN A 75 35.31 9.28 23.38
CA ASN A 75 36.67 9.13 23.88
C ASN A 75 37.23 10.42 24.49
N VAL A 76 36.94 11.58 23.91
CA VAL A 76 37.36 12.87 24.48
C VAL A 76 36.74 13.07 25.87
N ALA A 77 35.45 12.77 26.02
CA ALA A 77 34.77 12.84 27.31
C ALA A 77 35.36 11.85 28.33
N ALA A 78 35.65 10.61 27.90
CA ALA A 78 36.29 9.61 28.77
C ALA A 78 37.68 10.07 29.26
N ARG A 79 38.49 10.63 28.36
CA ARG A 79 39.83 11.14 28.70
C ARG A 79 39.79 12.28 29.72
N GLN A 80 38.79 13.16 29.63
CA GLN A 80 38.58 14.23 30.62
C GLN A 80 38.26 13.65 32.00
N MET A 81 37.42 12.62 32.09
CA MET A 81 37.11 11.97 33.37
C MET A 81 38.33 11.31 34.01
N PHE A 82 39.17 10.63 33.21
CA PHE A 82 40.38 9.95 33.69
C PHE A 82 41.61 10.87 33.82
N ASN A 83 41.43 12.19 33.68
CA ASN A 83 42.51 13.19 33.73
C ASN A 83 43.69 12.90 32.78
N LEU A 84 43.41 12.36 31.60
CA LEU A 84 44.41 11.99 30.59
C LEU A 84 44.71 13.18 29.66
N TYR A 85 45.51 14.13 30.15
CA TYR A 85 45.93 15.32 29.39
C TYR A 85 47.23 15.11 28.59
N THR A 86 47.94 14.02 28.84
CA THR A 86 49.22 13.70 28.20
C THR A 86 49.05 13.36 26.72
N GLN A 87 49.90 13.94 25.86
CA GLN A 87 49.97 13.62 24.42
C GLN A 87 50.44 12.18 24.16
N ARG A 88 51.21 11.59 25.08
CA ARG A 88 51.79 10.25 24.94
C ARG A 88 50.73 9.13 24.84
N SER A 89 49.68 9.19 25.65
CA SER A 89 48.56 8.23 25.60
C SER A 89 47.40 8.68 24.72
N PHE A 90 47.56 9.73 23.90
CA PHE A 90 46.49 10.20 23.02
C PHE A 90 46.11 9.15 21.96
N TRP A 91 47.03 8.82 21.06
CA TRP A 91 46.80 7.86 19.97
C TRP A 91 46.47 6.43 20.43
N PRO A 92 47.13 5.86 21.46
CA PRO A 92 46.79 4.53 21.95
C PRO A 92 45.35 4.40 22.45
N THR A 93 44.74 5.49 22.93
CA THR A 93 43.32 5.48 23.32
C THR A 93 42.36 5.80 22.20
N MET A 94 42.75 6.67 21.26
CA MET A 94 41.89 7.08 20.16
C MET A 94 41.76 6.01 19.08
N PHE A 95 42.86 5.32 18.73
CA PHE A 95 42.87 4.35 17.65
C PHE A 95 41.90 3.17 17.83
N PRO A 96 41.87 2.43 18.96
CA PRO A 96 40.94 1.32 19.14
C PRO A 96 39.49 1.79 19.21
N VAL A 97 39.24 2.97 19.79
CA VAL A 97 37.89 3.51 19.95
C VAL A 97 37.33 4.04 18.63
N LEU A 98 38.16 4.54 17.72
CA LEU A 98 37.71 5.00 16.40
C LEU A 98 37.63 3.87 15.38
N LEU A 99 38.64 3.00 15.33
CA LEU A 99 38.76 2.00 14.26
C LEU A 99 37.79 0.83 14.47
N LEU A 100 37.71 0.29 15.68
CA LEU A 100 36.94 -0.93 15.93
C LEU A 100 35.43 -0.72 15.70
N PRO A 101 34.79 0.34 16.24
CA PRO A 101 33.37 0.57 16.00
C PRO A 101 33.02 0.82 14.54
N CYS A 102 33.86 1.59 13.83
CA CYS A 102 33.68 1.85 12.40
C CYS A 102 33.81 0.57 11.56
N ALA A 103 34.82 -0.25 11.83
CA ALA A 103 35.03 -1.51 11.13
C ALA A 103 33.89 -2.51 11.42
N THR A 104 33.46 -2.63 12.69
CA THR A 104 32.35 -3.51 13.06
C THR A 104 31.03 -3.04 12.43
N TYR A 105 30.80 -1.73 12.35
CA TYR A 105 29.62 -1.18 11.70
C TYR A 105 29.57 -1.52 10.20
N LEU A 106 30.66 -1.30 9.46
CA LEU A 106 30.73 -1.60 8.03
C LEU A 106 30.52 -3.08 7.75
N ILE A 107 31.19 -3.95 8.52
CA ILE A 107 31.07 -5.40 8.36
C ILE A 107 29.65 -5.86 8.72
N ALA A 108 29.09 -5.40 9.83
CA ALA A 108 27.74 -5.79 10.25
C ALA A 108 26.66 -5.31 9.27
N THR A 109 26.77 -4.08 8.79
CA THR A 109 25.82 -3.51 7.81
C THR A 109 25.88 -4.26 6.49
N ASP A 110 27.09 -4.57 5.98
CA ASP A 110 27.25 -5.38 4.75
C ASP A 110 26.65 -6.78 4.92
N CYS A 111 26.95 -7.47 6.03
CA CYS A 111 26.56 -8.87 6.24
C CYS A 111 25.06 -9.04 6.56
N PHE A 112 24.52 -8.21 7.46
CA PHE A 112 23.17 -8.39 8.00
C PHE A 112 22.10 -7.57 7.27
N VAL A 113 22.49 -6.49 6.57
CA VAL A 113 21.55 -5.60 5.87
C VAL A 113 21.75 -5.69 4.35
N THR A 114 22.86 -5.17 3.83
CA THR A 114 23.03 -4.92 2.39
C THR A 114 23.10 -6.21 1.56
N ARG A 115 23.89 -7.21 1.98
CA ARG A 115 23.94 -8.50 1.27
C ARG A 115 22.60 -9.19 1.28
N ARG A 116 21.95 -9.30 2.44
CA ARG A 116 20.63 -9.95 2.54
C ARG A 116 19.57 -9.27 1.68
N LEU A 117 19.59 -7.93 1.63
CA LEU A 117 18.67 -7.14 0.80
C LEU A 117 18.92 -7.38 -0.69
N LEU A 118 20.18 -7.29 -1.13
CA LEU A 118 20.53 -7.38 -2.55
C LEU A 118 20.61 -8.82 -3.07
N THR A 119 20.76 -9.84 -2.23
CA THR A 119 20.65 -11.25 -2.66
C THR A 119 19.22 -11.78 -2.58
N ARG A 120 18.25 -10.97 -2.11
CA ARG A 120 16.84 -11.35 -2.04
C ARG A 120 16.34 -11.70 -3.45
N VAL A 121 15.88 -12.92 -3.61
CA VAL A 121 15.16 -13.33 -4.82
C VAL A 121 13.67 -13.27 -4.49
N PRO A 122 12.87 -12.43 -5.19
CA PRO A 122 11.43 -12.45 -5.04
C PRO A 122 10.92 -13.81 -5.53
N THR A 123 10.70 -14.72 -4.60
CA THR A 123 10.05 -16.01 -4.86
C THR A 123 8.62 -15.92 -4.35
N VAL A 124 7.71 -16.46 -5.14
CA VAL A 124 6.25 -16.34 -4.98
C VAL A 124 5.74 -17.03 -3.70
N ASP A 125 6.51 -17.97 -3.14
CA ASP A 125 6.08 -18.86 -2.04
C ASP A 125 6.69 -18.58 -0.67
N ASN A 126 7.39 -17.46 -0.46
CA ASN A 126 8.14 -17.32 0.79
C ASN A 126 7.26 -16.84 1.97
N GLN A 127 6.66 -17.81 2.68
CA GLN A 127 6.21 -17.65 4.07
C GLN A 127 7.35 -17.15 5.00
N ASN A 128 8.60 -17.21 4.54
CA ASN A 128 9.81 -16.71 5.23
C ASN A 128 10.42 -15.46 4.56
N ALA A 129 9.64 -14.67 3.81
CA ALA A 129 10.12 -13.36 3.38
C ALA A 129 10.46 -12.50 4.61
N GLU A 130 11.76 -12.26 4.85
CA GLU A 130 12.21 -11.45 5.98
C GLU A 130 11.50 -10.09 5.93
N CYS A 131 10.85 -9.76 7.05
CA CYS A 131 10.04 -8.55 7.19
C CYS A 131 10.91 -7.31 6.99
N ASP A 132 10.41 -6.35 6.21
CA ASP A 132 11.15 -5.11 5.92
C ASP A 132 11.37 -4.29 7.20
N ILE A 133 10.41 -4.30 8.14
CA ILE A 133 10.54 -3.71 9.47
C ILE A 133 11.66 -4.41 10.27
N CYS A 134 11.80 -5.73 10.13
CA CYS A 134 12.90 -6.46 10.79
C CYS A 134 14.26 -6.07 10.21
N MET A 135 14.36 -5.78 8.91
CA MET A 135 15.59 -5.33 8.28
C MET A 135 15.96 -3.90 8.69
N GLU A 136 14.96 -3.02 8.78
CA GLU A 136 15.13 -1.66 9.29
C GLU A 136 15.54 -1.67 10.77
N LEU A 137 14.84 -2.44 11.61
CA LEU A 137 15.17 -2.58 13.03
C LEU A 137 16.59 -3.16 13.22
N ARG A 138 17.01 -4.11 12.38
CA ARG A 138 18.39 -4.61 12.39
C ARG A 138 19.40 -3.50 12.08
N GLY A 139 19.14 -2.68 11.07
CA GLY A 139 19.95 -1.50 10.74
C GLY A 139 20.07 -0.54 11.92
N SER A 140 18.94 -0.19 12.55
CA SER A 140 18.89 0.67 13.73
C SER A 140 19.64 0.11 14.93
N VAL A 141 19.50 -1.20 15.21
CA VAL A 141 20.20 -1.87 16.29
C VAL A 141 21.72 -1.88 16.05
N ILE A 142 22.15 -2.17 14.81
CA ILE A 142 23.57 -2.17 14.45
C ILE A 142 24.17 -0.76 14.57
N GLN A 143 23.45 0.27 14.08
CA GLN A 143 23.86 1.67 14.16
C GLN A 143 23.94 2.16 15.61
N MET A 144 22.96 1.80 16.45
CA MET A 144 22.95 2.13 17.88
C MET A 144 24.10 1.45 18.62
N ALA A 145 24.29 0.14 18.40
CA ALA A 145 25.32 -0.64 19.07
C ALA A 145 26.73 -0.15 18.72
N CYS A 146 27.00 0.10 17.43
CA CYS A 146 28.31 0.57 16.98
C CYS A 146 28.53 2.08 17.21
N GLY A 147 27.47 2.89 17.21
CA GLY A 147 27.58 4.34 17.37
C GLY A 147 27.55 4.85 18.82
N SER A 148 27.08 4.05 19.78
CA SER A 148 26.95 4.53 21.18
C SER A 148 27.47 3.53 22.21
N LEU A 149 27.04 2.26 22.14
CA LEU A 149 27.37 1.27 23.16
C LEU A 149 28.84 0.82 23.08
N LEU A 150 29.28 0.41 21.89
CA LEU A 150 30.62 -0.09 21.67
C LEU A 150 31.70 0.99 21.90
N PRO A 151 31.55 2.24 21.41
CA PRO A 151 32.50 3.31 21.73
C PRO A 151 32.56 3.60 23.23
N GLY A 152 31.42 3.59 23.94
CA GLY A 152 31.40 3.79 25.39
C GLY A 152 32.20 2.73 26.16
N ILE A 153 32.04 1.46 25.79
CA ILE A 153 32.79 0.35 26.42
C ILE A 153 34.29 0.46 26.09
N LEU A 154 34.63 0.68 24.81
CA LEU A 154 36.04 0.76 24.38
C LEU A 154 36.74 1.98 24.98
N SER A 155 36.07 3.13 25.05
CA SER A 155 36.60 4.33 25.71
C SER A 155 36.87 4.09 27.19
N TYR A 156 35.96 3.43 27.91
CA TYR A 156 36.16 3.09 29.31
C TYR A 156 37.38 2.18 29.50
N VAL A 157 37.46 1.08 28.74
CA VAL A 157 38.57 0.12 28.85
C VAL A 157 39.90 0.78 28.47
N SER A 158 39.93 1.48 27.33
CA SER A 158 41.15 2.06 26.81
C SER A 158 41.68 3.19 27.69
N CYS A 159 40.81 4.06 28.22
CA CYS A 159 41.21 5.12 29.14
C CYS A 159 41.57 4.57 30.53
N SER A 160 40.92 3.51 30.99
CA SER A 160 41.28 2.86 32.27
C SER A 160 42.69 2.27 32.21
N ILE A 161 43.03 1.57 31.11
CA ILE A 161 44.38 1.04 30.89
C ILE A 161 45.40 2.18 30.85
N ALA A 162 45.14 3.23 30.07
CA ALA A 162 46.02 4.39 29.99
C ALA A 162 46.22 5.06 31.36
N ALA A 163 45.15 5.23 32.14
CA ALA A 163 45.18 5.83 33.46
C ALA A 163 46.02 5.01 34.46
N ILE A 164 45.96 3.67 34.39
CA ILE A 164 46.82 2.79 35.20
C ILE A 164 48.29 2.97 34.79
N THR A 165 48.57 3.02 33.48
CA THR A 165 49.95 3.16 32.99
C THR A 165 50.57 4.51 33.32
N GLU A 166 49.79 5.60 33.23
CA GLU A 166 50.27 6.97 33.52
C GLU A 166 50.09 7.38 34.98
N ARG A 167 49.44 6.53 35.81
CA ARG A 167 49.07 6.83 37.21
C ARG A 167 48.30 8.16 37.35
N SER A 168 47.48 8.51 36.36
CA SER A 168 46.74 9.79 36.30
C SER A 168 45.44 9.77 37.10
N PHE A 169 44.83 8.59 37.27
CA PHE A 169 43.55 8.41 37.95
C PHE A 169 43.54 7.08 38.72
N PRO A 170 42.99 7.03 39.94
CA PRO A 170 42.92 5.80 40.73
C PRO A 170 41.89 4.84 40.14
N VAL A 171 42.35 3.94 39.28
CA VAL A 171 41.54 2.83 38.75
C VAL A 171 41.67 1.64 39.71
N PRO A 172 40.54 1.01 40.12
CA PRO A 172 40.55 -0.21 40.92
C PRO A 172 41.36 -1.35 40.28
N SER A 173 41.95 -2.21 41.11
CA SER A 173 42.64 -3.41 40.61
C SER A 173 41.68 -4.34 39.86
N LEU A 174 42.18 -5.04 38.85
CA LEU A 174 41.42 -6.07 38.11
C LEU A 174 40.91 -7.19 39.02
N ALA A 175 41.50 -7.36 40.21
CA ALA A 175 41.05 -8.33 41.22
C ALA A 175 39.86 -7.86 42.07
N ASP A 176 39.46 -6.57 42.00
CA ASP A 176 38.29 -6.02 42.71
C ASP A 176 37.12 -5.71 41.74
N PRO A 177 36.23 -6.70 41.49
CA PRO A 177 35.10 -6.51 40.58
C PRO A 177 34.08 -5.49 41.10
N LYS A 178 34.00 -5.27 42.43
CA LYS A 178 33.06 -4.29 43.02
C LYS A 178 33.55 -2.88 42.77
N GLY A 179 34.84 -2.62 42.97
CA GLY A 179 35.47 -1.35 42.63
C GLY A 179 35.36 -1.02 41.15
N LEU A 180 35.64 -1.99 40.27
CA LEU A 180 35.54 -1.83 38.83
C LEU A 180 34.10 -1.47 38.40
N TRP A 181 33.09 -2.14 38.96
CA TRP A 181 31.69 -1.82 38.70
C TRP A 181 31.29 -0.42 39.20
N LEU A 182 31.77 0.00 40.38
CA LEU A 182 31.55 1.37 40.89
C LEU A 182 32.18 2.42 39.98
N CYS A 183 33.38 2.17 39.45
CA CYS A 183 34.06 3.03 38.49
C CYS A 183 33.28 3.12 37.16
N ALA A 184 32.83 1.98 36.62
CA ALA A 184 32.00 1.92 35.42
C ALA A 184 30.64 2.63 35.62
N LYS A 185 30.02 2.48 36.80
CA LYS A 185 28.77 3.18 37.15
C LYS A 185 28.96 4.69 37.23
N ARG A 186 30.12 5.15 37.72
CA ARG A 186 30.48 6.58 37.73
C ARG A 186 30.67 7.10 36.30
N PHE A 187 31.38 6.36 35.45
CA PHE A 187 31.54 6.68 34.03
C PHE A 187 30.18 6.77 33.32
N GLY A 188 29.29 5.82 33.57
CA GLY A 188 27.93 5.81 33.00
C GLY A 188 27.06 7.00 33.44
N ARG A 189 27.26 7.54 34.65
CA ARG A 189 26.53 8.74 35.14
C ARG A 189 27.00 10.02 34.46
N GLU A 190 28.30 10.22 34.34
CA GLU A 190 28.88 11.38 33.64
C GLU A 190 28.51 11.37 32.15
N PHE A 191 28.47 10.18 31.55
CA PHE A 191 28.13 10.01 30.14
C PHE A 191 26.63 9.88 29.85
N GLN A 192 25.77 9.93 30.88
CA GLN A 192 24.32 9.66 30.73
C GLN A 192 23.64 10.66 29.79
N ARG A 193 23.93 11.96 29.92
CA ARG A 193 23.33 13.02 29.09
C ARG A 193 23.85 12.98 27.64
N PRO A 194 25.17 13.10 27.37
CA PRO A 194 25.67 13.04 25.99
C PRO A 194 25.42 11.68 25.33
N GLY A 195 25.51 10.58 26.08
CA GLY A 195 25.20 9.24 25.59
C GLY A 195 23.74 9.05 25.20
N SER A 196 22.79 9.69 25.91
CA SER A 196 21.36 9.63 25.55
C SER A 196 21.07 10.37 24.23
N PHE A 197 21.70 11.53 24.01
CA PHE A 197 21.56 12.26 22.74
C PHE A 197 22.18 11.51 21.56
N MET A 198 23.34 10.88 21.77
CA MET A 198 23.96 10.03 20.76
C MET A 198 23.10 8.81 20.44
N LEU A 199 22.56 8.12 21.46
CA LEU A 199 21.70 6.97 21.27
C LEU A 199 20.44 7.33 20.47
N LEU A 200 19.80 8.46 20.79
CA LEU A 200 18.66 8.99 20.04
C LEU A 200 19.05 9.34 18.59
N GLY A 201 20.17 10.03 18.38
CA GLY A 201 20.65 10.39 17.05
C GLY A 201 20.98 9.17 16.17
N HIS A 202 21.62 8.15 16.74
CA HIS A 202 21.94 6.90 16.03
C HIS A 202 20.70 6.04 15.76
N MET A 203 19.68 6.09 16.63
CA MET A 203 18.39 5.42 16.39
C MET A 203 17.64 6.09 15.22
N ILE A 204 17.59 7.43 15.18
CA ILE A 204 16.94 8.18 14.11
C ILE A 204 17.66 8.00 12.76
N LEU A 205 19.00 7.99 12.76
CA LEU A 205 19.79 7.77 11.55
C LEU A 205 19.65 6.33 11.01
N GLY A 206 19.26 5.38 11.86
CA GLY A 206 19.02 3.97 11.49
C GLY A 206 17.60 3.67 10.99
N SER A 207 16.61 4.45 11.41
CA SER A 207 15.23 4.35 10.92
C SER A 207 15.08 5.08 9.59
N ALA A 208 14.76 4.34 8.54
CA ALA A 208 14.57 4.86 7.19
C ALA A 208 13.08 4.74 6.84
N LEU A 209 12.37 5.87 6.96
CA LEU A 209 10.98 6.09 6.55
C LEU A 209 9.96 5.16 7.23
N ASP A 210 9.10 5.74 8.05
CA ASP A 210 7.97 5.02 8.63
C ASP A 210 7.01 4.56 7.51
N ILE A 211 6.93 3.25 7.30
CA ILE A 211 5.98 2.62 6.38
C ILE A 211 4.78 2.14 7.18
N ILE A 212 3.60 2.68 6.87
CA ILE A 212 2.33 2.15 7.39
C ILE A 212 1.74 1.23 6.33
N ARG A 213 1.36 0.00 6.71
CA ARG A 213 0.55 -0.87 5.86
C ARG A 213 -0.93 -0.58 6.01
N VAL A 214 -1.59 -0.18 4.93
CA VAL A 214 -3.03 0.13 4.88
C VAL A 214 -3.71 -0.79 3.88
N GLN A 215 -4.74 -1.52 4.29
CA GLN A 215 -5.44 -2.43 3.38
C GLN A 215 -6.34 -1.66 2.39
N ILE A 216 -5.80 -1.34 1.22
CA ILE A 216 -6.45 -0.58 0.14
C ILE A 216 -6.90 -1.50 -1.00
N SER A 217 -6.33 -2.70 -1.09
CA SER A 217 -6.69 -3.73 -2.09
C SER A 217 -6.58 -3.23 -3.54
N GLY A 218 -5.60 -2.37 -3.85
CA GLY A 218 -5.43 -1.84 -5.21
C GLY A 218 -6.32 -0.64 -5.57
N CYS A 219 -7.18 -0.16 -4.68
CA CYS A 219 -8.10 0.94 -5.00
C CYS A 219 -7.39 2.30 -5.08
N SER A 220 -7.33 2.89 -6.28
CA SER A 220 -6.74 4.22 -6.50
C SER A 220 -7.52 5.35 -5.79
N ASN A 221 -8.84 5.24 -5.65
CA ASN A 221 -9.66 6.22 -4.91
C ASN A 221 -9.34 6.25 -3.41
N CYS A 222 -9.01 5.09 -2.81
CA CYS A 222 -8.52 5.05 -1.43
C CYS A 222 -7.16 5.73 -1.31
N ALA A 223 -6.22 5.47 -2.23
CA ALA A 223 -4.92 6.12 -2.21
C ALA A 223 -5.08 7.66 -2.27
N LEU A 224 -5.95 8.15 -3.15
CA LEU A 224 -6.22 9.59 -3.27
C LEU A 224 -6.84 10.19 -1.99
N ALA A 225 -7.83 9.52 -1.41
CA ALA A 225 -8.45 9.99 -0.16
C ALA A 225 -7.48 9.96 1.03
N ILE A 226 -6.64 8.94 1.14
CA ILE A 226 -5.60 8.83 2.18
C ILE A 226 -4.58 9.96 2.04
N THR A 227 -4.09 10.19 0.82
CA THR A 227 -3.19 11.32 0.53
C THR A 227 -3.86 12.65 0.91
N GLN A 228 -5.15 12.83 0.60
CA GLN A 228 -5.87 14.05 0.96
C GLN A 228 -5.95 14.25 2.48
N VAL A 229 -6.31 13.22 3.24
CA VAL A 229 -6.39 13.27 4.71
C VAL A 229 -5.03 13.57 5.32
N LEU A 230 -3.97 12.92 4.86
CA LEU A 230 -2.65 13.06 5.46
C LEU A 230 -1.98 14.38 5.06
N GLN A 231 -1.99 14.72 3.78
CA GLN A 231 -1.29 15.91 3.29
C GLN A 231 -2.03 17.20 3.63
N HIS A 232 -3.34 17.28 3.33
CA HIS A 232 -4.08 18.54 3.41
C HIS A 232 -4.73 18.77 4.79
N PHE A 233 -5.11 17.70 5.48
CA PHE A 233 -5.71 17.82 6.81
C PHE A 233 -4.68 17.63 7.94
N ALA A 234 -3.83 16.60 7.87
CA ALA A 234 -2.81 16.36 8.90
C ALA A 234 -1.47 17.08 8.64
N GLY A 235 -1.30 17.74 7.50
CA GLY A 235 -0.14 18.60 7.20
C GLY A 235 1.17 17.85 6.97
N PHE A 236 1.10 16.58 6.53
CA PHE A 236 2.29 15.83 6.11
C PHE A 236 2.85 16.41 4.81
N GLN A 237 4.16 16.68 4.75
CA GLN A 237 4.79 17.31 3.59
C GLN A 237 5.02 16.33 2.43
N GLU A 238 5.40 15.08 2.75
CA GLU A 238 5.64 14.02 1.78
C GLU A 238 4.86 12.77 2.20
N VAL A 239 3.86 12.41 1.39
CA VAL A 239 3.04 11.21 1.55
C VAL A 239 3.03 10.49 0.22
N HIS A 240 3.56 9.27 0.18
CA HIS A 240 3.48 8.41 -1.00
C HIS A 240 2.64 7.18 -0.67
N VAL A 241 1.47 7.07 -1.31
CA VAL A 241 0.57 5.92 -1.16
C VAL A 241 0.68 5.07 -2.40
N ASP A 242 1.18 3.85 -2.25
CA ASP A 242 1.21 2.87 -3.34
C ASP A 242 0.00 1.92 -3.22
N PRO A 243 -1.00 2.04 -4.12
CA PRO A 243 -2.20 1.21 -4.08
C PRO A 243 -1.90 -0.27 -4.36
N TYR A 244 -0.82 -0.59 -5.09
CA TYR A 244 -0.50 -1.98 -5.44
C TYR A 244 0.19 -2.74 -4.30
N THR A 245 0.94 -2.04 -3.46
CA THR A 245 1.65 -2.64 -2.33
C THR A 245 0.94 -2.48 -0.98
N ASP A 246 -0.18 -1.74 -0.94
CA ASP A 246 -0.93 -1.42 0.29
C ASP A 246 -0.05 -0.70 1.33
N ARG A 247 0.92 0.10 0.85
CA ARG A 247 1.91 0.80 1.67
C ARG A 247 1.76 2.31 1.57
N VAL A 248 1.79 2.97 2.72
CA VAL A 248 1.84 4.43 2.87
C VAL A 248 3.18 4.79 3.47
N HIS A 249 3.99 5.50 2.69
CA HIS A 249 5.27 6.04 3.13
C HIS A 249 5.03 7.42 3.72
N LEU A 250 5.44 7.61 4.97
CA LEU A 250 5.36 8.90 5.66
C LEU A 250 6.76 9.43 5.96
N GLY A 251 6.97 10.72 5.73
CA GLY A 251 8.15 11.41 6.25
C GLY A 251 8.07 11.61 7.76
N SER A 252 8.78 10.78 8.56
CA SER A 252 9.25 10.88 9.97
C SER A 252 8.43 11.64 11.05
N ARG A 253 7.20 12.10 10.77
CA ARG A 253 6.36 12.87 11.69
C ARG A 253 5.23 12.00 12.23
N ASN A 254 5.02 12.02 13.54
CA ASN A 254 3.79 11.61 14.25
C ASN A 254 2.94 10.49 13.59
N VAL A 255 3.55 9.36 13.26
CA VAL A 255 2.92 8.13 12.77
C VAL A 255 1.71 7.70 13.64
N PRO A 256 1.76 7.79 14.99
CA PRO A 256 0.60 7.47 15.84
C PRO A 256 -0.64 8.32 15.52
N ASN A 257 -0.47 9.60 15.15
CA ASN A 257 -1.57 10.48 14.76
C ASN A 257 -2.15 10.09 13.39
N ALA A 258 -1.28 9.77 12.42
CA ALA A 258 -1.70 9.28 11.11
C ALA A 258 -2.53 7.99 11.22
N ILE A 259 -2.06 7.01 12.01
CA ILE A 259 -2.79 5.75 12.23
C ILE A 259 -4.17 6.01 12.83
N ARG A 260 -4.28 6.88 13.84
CA ARG A 260 -5.57 7.22 14.46
C ARG A 260 -6.53 7.90 13.48
N LEU A 261 -6.03 8.82 12.65
CA LEU A 261 -6.85 9.49 11.64
C LEU A 261 -7.37 8.51 10.59
N LEU A 262 -6.49 7.66 10.06
CA LEU A 262 -6.87 6.71 9.03
C LEU A 262 -7.87 5.67 9.55
N HIS A 263 -7.66 5.19 10.79
CA HIS A 263 -8.62 4.30 11.44
C HIS A 263 -10.00 4.96 11.61
N ARG A 264 -10.05 6.24 12.01
CA ARG A 264 -11.31 6.99 12.16
C ARG A 264 -12.04 7.24 10.84
N ALA A 265 -11.30 7.44 9.76
CA ALA A 265 -11.84 7.55 8.42
C ALA A 265 -12.32 6.18 7.85
N GLY A 266 -12.09 5.09 8.58
CA GLY A 266 -12.63 3.75 8.29
C GLY A 266 -11.66 2.78 7.61
N TRP A 267 -10.36 3.11 7.52
CA TRP A 267 -9.35 2.22 6.93
C TRP A 267 -8.78 1.22 7.94
N GLN A 268 -8.56 -0.01 7.49
CA GLN A 268 -8.01 -1.09 8.31
C GLN A 268 -6.48 -1.16 8.21
N MET A 269 -5.85 -1.41 9.36
CA MET A 269 -4.40 -1.54 9.50
C MET A 269 -4.08 -2.94 10.07
N PRO A 270 -3.58 -3.89 9.26
CA PRO A 270 -3.37 -5.27 9.69
C PRO A 270 -2.34 -5.41 10.83
N GLU A 271 -1.42 -4.45 10.97
CA GLU A 271 -0.34 -4.48 11.97
C GLU A 271 -0.80 -4.11 13.40
N PHE A 272 -1.89 -3.35 13.54
CA PHE A 272 -2.30 -2.77 14.83
C PHE A 272 -3.59 -3.39 15.40
N GLY A 273 -4.32 -4.20 14.62
CA GLY A 273 -5.57 -4.83 15.05
C GLY A 273 -6.54 -3.80 15.66
N SER A 274 -7.13 -4.13 16.81
CA SER A 274 -7.96 -3.20 17.61
C SER A 274 -7.17 -2.33 18.59
N ARG A 275 -5.85 -2.51 18.72
CA ARG A 275 -4.99 -1.78 19.68
C ARG A 275 -4.30 -0.62 19.00
N LEU A 276 -4.95 0.54 19.04
CA LEU A 276 -4.38 1.80 18.53
C LEU A 276 -3.19 2.28 19.39
N PRO A 277 -2.12 2.85 18.79
CA PRO A 277 -1.04 3.49 19.54
C PRO A 277 -1.56 4.60 20.45
N LYS A 278 -1.05 4.68 21.68
CA LYS A 278 -1.39 5.76 22.63
C LYS A 278 -0.93 7.11 22.06
N ALA A 279 -1.67 8.18 22.38
CA ALA A 279 -1.26 9.53 22.01
C ALA A 279 0.05 9.88 22.71
N THR A 280 1.04 10.37 21.96
CA THR A 280 2.20 11.04 22.55
C THR A 280 1.68 12.31 23.23
N LYS A 281 2.00 12.47 24.52
CA LYS A 281 1.82 13.75 25.21
C LYS A 281 2.96 14.66 24.73
N ASP A 282 2.78 15.29 23.58
CA ASP A 282 3.74 16.28 23.12
C ASP A 282 3.63 17.53 24.02
N ASN A 283 4.77 18.05 24.49
CA ASN A 283 4.84 19.32 25.22
C ASN A 283 4.34 20.46 24.31
N PRO A 284 3.50 21.38 24.80
CA PRO A 284 2.85 22.41 23.99
C PRO A 284 3.77 23.61 23.69
N GLU A 285 5.04 23.37 23.40
CA GLU A 285 5.97 24.43 23.00
C GLU A 285 6.26 24.31 21.50
N HIS A 286 5.66 25.24 20.73
CA HIS A 286 5.92 25.58 19.31
C HIS A 286 5.07 25.01 18.16
N THR A 287 3.88 24.43 18.38
CA THR A 287 2.95 24.13 17.26
C THR A 287 1.52 24.52 17.58
N VAL A 288 1.22 25.84 17.64
CA VAL A 288 -0.11 26.33 18.08
C VAL A 288 -1.18 26.32 16.96
N ASP A 289 -0.83 26.22 15.67
CA ASP A 289 -1.84 26.26 14.58
C ASP A 289 -2.24 24.88 14.00
N ARG A 290 -1.34 23.89 13.99
CA ARG A 290 -1.56 22.62 13.24
C ARG A 290 -2.19 21.50 14.08
N SER A 291 -2.03 21.54 15.40
CA SER A 291 -2.63 20.57 16.33
C SER A 291 -4.11 20.84 16.60
N GLN A 292 -4.58 22.08 16.42
CA GLN A 292 -5.98 22.47 16.70
C GLN A 292 -7.00 21.78 15.77
N LEU A 293 -6.69 21.62 14.48
CA LEU A 293 -7.57 20.95 13.50
C LEU A 293 -7.79 19.47 13.81
N LEU A 294 -6.73 18.79 14.24
CA LEU A 294 -6.78 17.41 14.71
C LEU A 294 -7.53 17.34 16.05
N GLU A 295 -7.25 18.25 16.97
CA GLU A 295 -7.90 18.30 18.27
C GLU A 295 -9.41 18.51 18.20
N SER A 296 -9.95 19.31 17.27
CA SER A 296 -11.40 19.49 17.14
C SER A 296 -12.10 18.19 16.71
N PHE A 297 -11.60 17.51 15.68
CA PHE A 297 -12.10 16.19 15.28
C PHE A 297 -11.80 15.08 16.32
N VAL A 298 -10.75 15.24 17.14
CA VAL A 298 -10.38 14.30 18.20
C VAL A 298 -11.18 14.49 19.49
N LYS A 299 -11.43 15.72 19.93
CA LYS A 299 -12.21 16.09 21.12
C LYS A 299 -13.70 15.82 20.95
N HIS A 300 -14.22 15.95 19.73
CA HIS A 300 -15.64 15.80 19.42
C HIS A 300 -16.08 14.35 19.09
N GLY A 301 -15.15 13.42 18.92
CA GLY A 301 -15.46 12.02 18.57
C GLY A 301 -15.34 11.06 19.76
N SER A 302 -16.47 10.65 20.34
CA SER A 302 -16.53 9.53 21.29
C SER A 302 -16.63 8.17 20.59
N THR A 303 -15.78 7.25 21.04
CA THR A 303 -15.70 5.78 20.80
C THR A 303 -15.22 5.29 19.40
N PRO A 304 -14.04 4.62 19.33
CA PRO A 304 -13.47 4.06 18.10
C PRO A 304 -14.15 2.77 17.60
N ASP A 305 -14.97 2.12 18.42
CA ASP A 305 -15.41 0.74 18.17
C ASP A 305 -16.69 0.64 17.32
N LEU A 306 -17.60 1.63 17.38
CA LEU A 306 -18.89 1.53 16.68
C LEU A 306 -18.77 1.71 15.16
N VAL A 307 -18.07 2.75 14.68
CA VAL A 307 -17.94 3.03 13.24
C VAL A 307 -17.20 1.90 12.50
N SER A 308 -16.12 1.40 13.11
CA SER A 308 -15.38 0.24 12.60
C SER A 308 -16.25 -1.03 12.61
N ALA A 309 -16.98 -1.32 13.69
CA ALA A 309 -17.86 -2.48 13.76
C ALA A 309 -19.04 -2.43 12.77
N PHE A 310 -19.62 -1.26 12.52
CA PHE A 310 -20.71 -1.08 11.55
C PHE A 310 -20.21 -1.16 10.10
N LEU A 311 -19.06 -0.54 9.79
CA LEU A 311 -18.39 -0.75 8.50
C LEU A 311 -18.02 -2.22 8.33
N HIS A 312 -17.51 -2.90 9.36
CA HIS A 312 -17.25 -4.35 9.32
C HIS A 312 -18.52 -5.17 9.09
N LYS A 313 -19.65 -4.81 9.71
CA LYS A 313 -20.93 -5.50 9.53
C LYS A 313 -21.48 -5.31 8.12
N ARG A 314 -21.36 -4.11 7.53
CA ARG A 314 -21.74 -3.85 6.13
C ARG A 314 -20.78 -4.48 5.14
N ILE A 315 -19.47 -4.37 5.35
CA ILE A 315 -18.42 -5.02 4.53
C ILE A 315 -18.68 -6.53 4.53
N ARG A 316 -18.87 -7.16 5.70
CA ARG A 316 -19.25 -8.58 5.82
C ARG A 316 -20.62 -8.94 5.24
N GLN A 317 -21.61 -8.04 5.26
CA GLN A 317 -22.90 -8.26 4.60
C GLN A 317 -22.81 -8.12 3.08
N THR A 318 -21.80 -7.40 2.57
CA THR A 318 -21.53 -7.27 1.14
C THR A 318 -20.49 -8.25 0.59
N GLU A 319 -19.74 -8.91 1.48
CA GLU A 319 -19.03 -10.15 1.21
C GLU A 319 -20.09 -11.26 1.20
N SER A 320 -20.31 -11.89 0.04
CA SER A 320 -21.11 -13.12 -0.02
C SER A 320 -20.56 -14.14 0.99
N PRO A 321 -21.41 -14.96 1.62
CA PRO A 321 -20.95 -15.97 2.57
C PRO A 321 -19.85 -16.81 1.93
N LYS A 322 -18.73 -16.98 2.64
CA LYS A 322 -17.64 -17.86 2.23
C LYS A 322 -18.23 -19.22 1.87
N PRO A 323 -18.03 -19.74 0.65
CA PRO A 323 -18.51 -21.05 0.32
C PRO A 323 -17.75 -22.06 1.17
N VAL A 324 -18.50 -22.98 1.76
CA VAL A 324 -17.98 -24.23 2.29
C VAL A 324 -17.20 -24.89 1.16
N ILE A 325 -15.93 -25.22 1.42
CA ILE A 325 -15.08 -25.94 0.48
C ILE A 325 -15.66 -27.34 0.36
N ASP A 326 -16.54 -27.52 -0.61
CA ASP A 326 -16.89 -28.82 -1.16
C ASP A 326 -16.36 -28.92 -2.59
N GLN A 327 -15.57 -29.97 -2.75
CA GLN A 327 -15.06 -30.68 -3.92
C GLN A 327 -15.34 -30.12 -5.33
N VAL A 328 -14.27 -30.14 -6.14
CA VAL A 328 -14.10 -29.70 -7.53
C VAL A 328 -15.24 -30.14 -8.47
N GLU A 329 -16.36 -29.41 -8.47
CA GLU A 329 -17.38 -29.48 -9.52
C GLU A 329 -17.03 -28.56 -10.69
N THR A 330 -17.43 -28.95 -11.89
CA THR A 330 -17.36 -28.14 -13.10
C THR A 330 -17.96 -26.75 -12.88
N LYS A 331 -17.14 -25.69 -12.99
CA LYS A 331 -17.61 -24.32 -12.89
C LYS A 331 -18.32 -23.96 -14.21
N THR A 332 -19.64 -23.86 -14.16
CA THR A 332 -20.48 -23.41 -15.28
C THR A 332 -20.28 -21.91 -15.52
N ALA A 333 -20.57 -21.45 -16.73
CA ALA A 333 -20.53 -20.04 -17.12
C ALA A 333 -21.41 -19.16 -16.21
N GLU A 334 -22.49 -19.72 -15.66
CA GLU A 334 -23.38 -19.09 -14.67
C GLU A 334 -22.69 -18.71 -13.36
N ARG A 335 -21.66 -19.47 -12.96
CA ARG A 335 -20.88 -19.25 -11.73
C ARG A 335 -19.70 -18.29 -11.95
N LEU A 336 -19.49 -17.80 -13.17
CA LEU A 336 -18.48 -16.79 -13.45
C LEU A 336 -19.00 -15.40 -13.05
N VAL A 337 -18.12 -14.59 -12.50
CA VAL A 337 -18.35 -13.20 -12.12
C VAL A 337 -17.50 -12.31 -13.02
N ALA A 338 -18.03 -11.14 -13.40
CA ALA A 338 -17.25 -10.15 -14.11
C ALA A 338 -16.15 -9.59 -13.20
N VAL A 339 -14.90 -9.65 -13.65
CA VAL A 339 -13.75 -9.08 -12.95
C VAL A 339 -13.67 -7.60 -13.30
N LEU A 340 -14.00 -6.73 -12.34
CA LEU A 340 -14.10 -5.29 -12.55
C LEU A 340 -12.83 -4.55 -12.09
N ALA A 341 -12.79 -3.23 -12.23
CA ALA A 341 -11.69 -2.44 -11.68
C ALA A 341 -11.73 -2.42 -10.14
N PRO A 342 -10.57 -2.36 -9.44
CA PRO A 342 -10.52 -2.37 -7.97
C PRO A 342 -11.35 -1.24 -7.35
N GLU A 343 -11.44 -0.09 -8.02
CA GLU A 343 -12.22 1.05 -7.55
C GLU A 343 -13.73 0.80 -7.55
N VAL A 344 -14.23 -0.08 -8.41
CA VAL A 344 -15.65 -0.43 -8.51
C VAL A 344 -16.04 -1.42 -7.40
N GLU A 345 -15.14 -2.36 -7.10
CA GLU A 345 -15.35 -3.37 -6.06
C GLU A 345 -14.97 -2.88 -4.66
N CYS A 346 -14.37 -1.69 -4.57
CA CYS A 346 -13.99 -1.10 -3.31
C CYS A 346 -15.19 -0.96 -2.36
N SER A 347 -14.99 -1.43 -1.12
CA SER A 347 -15.98 -1.37 -0.05
C SER A 347 -15.70 -0.25 0.96
N TYR A 348 -14.73 0.62 0.70
CA TYR A 348 -14.41 1.77 1.53
C TYR A 348 -15.12 3.04 1.02
N PRO A 349 -15.62 3.90 1.93
CA PRO A 349 -16.34 5.12 1.58
C PRO A 349 -15.47 6.31 1.13
N HIS A 350 -14.13 6.17 1.12
CA HIS A 350 -13.19 7.22 0.69
C HIS A 350 -13.38 8.57 1.41
N LEU A 351 -13.50 8.53 2.74
CA LEU A 351 -13.91 9.70 3.53
C LEU A 351 -12.76 10.68 3.77
N VAL A 352 -13.08 11.97 3.63
CA VAL A 352 -12.21 13.12 3.93
C VAL A 352 -12.96 14.06 4.87
N PRO A 353 -12.28 14.72 5.83
CA PRO A 353 -12.93 15.64 6.76
C PRO A 353 -13.39 16.94 6.09
N GLY A 354 -14.50 17.48 6.58
CA GLY A 354 -15.15 18.70 6.12
C GLY A 354 -15.94 19.39 7.23
N TRP A 355 -16.47 20.57 6.91
CA TRP A 355 -17.33 21.34 7.81
C TRP A 355 -18.75 21.45 7.26
N CYS A 356 -19.75 21.31 8.12
CA CYS A 356 -21.16 21.56 7.81
C CYS A 356 -21.83 22.41 8.90
N THR A 357 -23.03 22.89 8.63
CA THR A 357 -23.89 23.54 9.63
C THR A 357 -25.34 23.13 9.45
N PHE A 358 -26.17 23.26 10.47
CA PHE A 358 -27.59 22.89 10.44
C PHE A 358 -28.45 24.13 10.25
N ILE A 359 -29.31 24.10 9.23
CA ILE A 359 -30.19 25.23 8.90
C ILE A 359 -31.63 24.73 8.75
N GLN A 360 -32.57 25.52 9.27
CA GLN A 360 -33.99 25.21 9.18
C GLN A 360 -34.46 25.20 7.72
N ARG A 361 -35.27 24.18 7.37
CA ARG A 361 -35.94 24.10 6.06
C ARG A 361 -36.80 25.34 5.85
N GLY A 362 -36.75 25.90 4.64
CA GLY A 362 -37.56 27.08 4.27
C GLY A 362 -36.78 28.14 3.49
N ARG A 363 -37.17 29.40 3.64
CA ARG A 363 -36.58 30.54 2.92
C ARG A 363 -35.12 30.81 3.31
N LEU A 364 -34.76 30.56 4.57
CA LEU A 364 -33.38 30.71 5.05
C LEU A 364 -32.42 29.76 4.34
N LEU A 365 -32.82 28.50 4.12
CA LEU A 365 -32.00 27.49 3.46
C LEU A 365 -31.69 27.87 1.99
N SER A 366 -32.68 28.38 1.25
CA SER A 366 -32.48 28.80 -0.14
C SER A 366 -31.57 30.02 -0.24
N ARG A 367 -31.77 31.02 0.63
CA ARG A 367 -30.88 32.19 0.72
C ARG A 367 -29.45 31.80 1.09
N PHE A 368 -29.28 30.89 2.04
CA PHE A 368 -27.95 30.41 2.43
C PHE A 368 -27.25 29.66 1.31
N ASN A 369 -27.97 28.82 0.57
CA ASN A 369 -27.40 28.11 -0.56
C ASN A 369 -26.90 29.07 -1.66
N ILE A 370 -27.66 30.14 -1.95
CA ILE A 370 -27.24 31.19 -2.90
C ILE A 370 -25.99 31.93 -2.38
N PHE A 371 -25.96 32.28 -1.08
CA PHE A 371 -24.79 32.89 -0.45
C PHE A 371 -23.54 32.01 -0.58
N LEU A 372 -23.68 30.71 -0.30
CA LEU A 372 -22.58 29.75 -0.40
C LEU A 372 -22.10 29.55 -1.84
N GLN A 373 -22.99 29.56 -2.83
CA GLN A 373 -22.59 29.48 -4.25
C GLN A 373 -21.69 30.66 -4.65
N LYS A 374 -21.88 31.83 -4.05
CA LYS A 374 -21.08 33.03 -4.31
C LYS A 374 -19.78 33.06 -3.50
N ASN A 375 -19.85 32.76 -2.21
CA ASN A 375 -18.74 33.01 -1.27
C ASN A 375 -17.89 31.77 -0.94
N ALA A 376 -18.43 30.56 -1.12
CA ALA A 376 -17.73 29.31 -0.82
C ALA A 376 -18.12 28.19 -1.83
N PRO A 377 -17.85 28.37 -3.13
CA PRO A 377 -18.23 27.40 -4.15
C PRO A 377 -17.59 26.03 -3.90
N VAL A 378 -18.31 24.95 -4.23
CA VAL A 378 -17.79 23.58 -4.11
C VAL A 378 -16.66 23.39 -5.14
N PRO A 379 -15.48 22.87 -4.75
CA PRO A 379 -14.42 22.55 -5.71
C PRO A 379 -14.89 21.57 -6.79
N GLN A 380 -14.33 21.67 -8.00
CA GLN A 380 -14.71 20.82 -9.14
C GLN A 380 -14.65 19.31 -8.83
N GLN A 381 -13.68 18.90 -8.02
CA GLN A 381 -13.49 17.51 -7.58
C GLN A 381 -14.66 16.98 -6.73
N LEU A 382 -15.44 17.86 -6.10
CA LEU A 382 -16.55 17.52 -5.21
C LEU A 382 -17.93 17.85 -5.80
N HIS A 383 -18.03 18.12 -7.10
CA HIS A 383 -19.33 18.39 -7.76
C HIS A 383 -20.33 17.23 -7.65
N HIS A 384 -19.87 16.01 -7.35
CA HIS A 384 -20.76 14.89 -7.07
C HIS A 384 -21.50 15.02 -5.74
N ILE A 385 -21.00 15.81 -4.80
CA ILE A 385 -21.58 15.99 -3.47
C ILE A 385 -22.79 16.91 -3.55
N LYS A 386 -23.91 16.52 -2.94
CA LYS A 386 -25.06 17.41 -2.78
C LYS A 386 -24.77 18.42 -1.67
N ARG A 387 -24.83 19.72 -1.95
CA ARG A 387 -24.55 20.78 -0.95
C ARG A 387 -25.46 20.71 0.27
N ILE A 388 -26.72 20.31 0.06
CA ILE A 388 -27.77 20.18 1.08
C ILE A 388 -28.14 18.71 1.20
N ASP A 389 -28.20 18.21 2.42
CA ASP A 389 -28.62 16.84 2.72
C ASP A 389 -30.09 16.78 3.13
N SER A 390 -30.98 16.84 2.14
CA SER A 390 -32.43 16.75 2.37
C SER A 390 -32.94 15.33 2.63
N CYS A 391 -32.07 14.31 2.50
CA CYS A 391 -32.49 12.90 2.46
C CYS A 391 -32.36 12.19 3.81
N ARG A 392 -31.49 12.66 4.71
CA ARG A 392 -31.26 12.06 6.02
C ARG A 392 -31.94 12.85 7.14
N GLU A 393 -32.47 12.13 8.13
CA GLU A 393 -33.08 12.71 9.32
C GLU A 393 -32.11 12.59 10.51
N PHE A 394 -31.89 13.69 11.22
CA PHE A 394 -31.00 13.77 12.39
C PHE A 394 -31.83 14.18 13.60
N HIS A 395 -32.30 13.20 14.37
CA HIS A 395 -33.28 13.43 15.45
C HIS A 395 -32.71 14.10 16.72
N SER A 396 -31.38 14.22 16.85
CA SER A 396 -30.72 14.60 18.12
C SER A 396 -30.46 16.09 18.34
N ILE A 397 -30.61 16.98 17.34
CA ILE A 397 -30.12 18.38 17.44
C ILE A 397 -31.11 19.48 17.05
N SER A 398 -32.27 19.20 16.47
CA SER A 398 -33.19 20.28 16.13
C SER A 398 -34.64 19.89 16.29
N SER A 399 -35.47 20.92 16.52
CA SER A 399 -36.86 20.95 16.06
C SER A 399 -36.96 20.25 14.70
N ARG A 400 -38.09 19.60 14.42
CA ARG A 400 -38.33 18.59 13.36
C ARG A 400 -37.97 18.98 11.90
N GLU A 401 -37.21 20.04 11.65
CA GLU A 401 -37.04 20.70 10.35
C GLU A 401 -35.62 21.19 9.99
N SER A 402 -34.55 20.98 10.78
CA SER A 402 -33.20 21.40 10.35
C SER A 402 -32.49 20.37 9.46
N VAL A 403 -31.66 20.87 8.53
CA VAL A 403 -30.96 20.09 7.51
C VAL A 403 -29.48 20.45 7.49
N PRO A 404 -28.56 19.48 7.40
CA PRO A 404 -27.14 19.78 7.28
C PRO A 404 -26.81 20.33 5.89
N VAL A 405 -26.06 21.43 5.89
CA VAL A 405 -25.54 22.11 4.72
C VAL A 405 -24.02 22.07 4.76
N TYR A 406 -23.42 21.58 3.69
CA TYR A 406 -21.97 21.52 3.57
C TYR A 406 -21.38 22.92 3.37
N LEU A 407 -20.27 23.23 4.06
CA LEU A 407 -19.59 24.52 3.98
C LEU A 407 -18.32 24.44 3.13
N GLY A 408 -17.47 23.46 3.39
CA GLY A 408 -16.18 23.32 2.72
C GLY A 408 -15.32 22.18 3.28
N LEU A 409 -14.24 21.87 2.54
CA LEU A 409 -13.27 20.83 2.92
C LEU A 409 -12.42 21.32 4.08
N ALA A 410 -12.25 20.48 5.10
CA ALA A 410 -11.34 20.81 6.19
C ALA A 410 -9.91 20.73 5.66
N SER A 411 -9.18 21.83 5.79
CA SER A 411 -7.80 21.95 5.33
C SER A 411 -7.08 22.97 6.20
N VAL A 412 -5.75 23.04 6.06
CA VAL A 412 -4.96 24.12 6.69
C VAL A 412 -5.45 25.51 6.27
N SER A 413 -6.04 25.65 5.07
CA SER A 413 -6.59 26.90 4.54
C SER A 413 -8.04 27.20 4.93
N PHE A 414 -8.78 26.21 5.45
CA PHE A 414 -10.19 26.37 5.80
C PHE A 414 -10.47 25.63 7.12
N THR A 415 -10.32 26.39 8.21
CA THR A 415 -10.39 25.89 9.58
C THR A 415 -11.81 26.01 10.14
N GLU A 416 -12.04 25.48 11.35
CA GLU A 416 -13.29 25.66 12.08
C GLU A 416 -13.65 27.14 12.25
N THR A 417 -12.64 27.97 12.54
CA THR A 417 -12.84 29.42 12.72
C THR A 417 -13.31 30.10 11.44
N ASP A 418 -12.83 29.64 10.28
CA ASP A 418 -13.23 30.19 8.97
C ASP A 418 -14.64 29.72 8.59
N ALA A 419 -15.01 28.49 8.94
CA ALA A 419 -16.38 28.02 8.81
C ALA A 419 -17.34 28.85 9.68
N ILE A 420 -16.97 29.18 10.92
CA ILE A 420 -17.75 30.04 11.81
C ILE A 420 -17.85 31.47 11.25
N LYS A 421 -16.76 32.03 10.72
CA LYS A 421 -16.78 33.36 10.05
C LYS A 421 -17.78 33.37 8.90
N LEU A 422 -17.76 32.35 8.03
CA LEU A 422 -18.66 32.24 6.89
C LEU A 422 -20.14 32.18 7.31
N ILE A 423 -20.44 31.46 8.40
CA ILE A 423 -21.78 31.39 9.00
C ILE A 423 -22.21 32.78 9.52
N ASN A 424 -21.31 33.48 10.22
CA ASN A 424 -21.59 34.80 10.78
C ASN A 424 -21.75 35.89 9.72
N GLU A 425 -20.98 35.83 8.63
CA GLU A 425 -21.15 36.71 7.47
C GLU A 425 -22.55 36.57 6.88
N PHE A 426 -23.03 35.35 6.68
CA PHE A 426 -24.40 35.14 6.22
C PHE A 426 -25.42 35.67 7.23
N ARG A 427 -25.24 35.40 8.53
CA ARG A 427 -26.12 35.91 9.60
C ARG A 427 -26.23 37.44 9.56
N SER A 428 -25.12 38.13 9.32
CA SER A 428 -25.09 39.60 9.20
C SER A 428 -25.82 40.14 7.96
N SER A 429 -25.95 39.32 6.91
CA SER A 429 -26.61 39.68 5.64
C SER A 429 -28.13 39.43 5.63
N VAL A 430 -28.65 38.77 6.67
CA VAL A 430 -30.07 38.44 6.79
C VAL A 430 -30.74 39.45 7.72
N GLU A 431 -31.64 40.28 7.17
CA GLU A 431 -32.52 41.12 7.97
C GLU A 431 -33.46 40.25 8.82
N PRO A 432 -33.66 40.56 10.12
CA PRO A 432 -34.60 39.83 10.97
C PRO A 432 -36.03 40.06 10.46
N CYS A 433 -36.61 39.06 9.80
CA CYS A 433 -38.02 39.07 9.43
C CYS A 433 -38.85 38.59 10.62
N SER A 434 -40.06 39.14 10.79
CA SER A 434 -40.89 39.00 11.99
C SER A 434 -41.34 37.57 12.36
N ASP A 435 -41.17 36.60 11.48
CA ASP A 435 -41.61 35.20 11.67
C ASP A 435 -40.47 34.16 11.75
N ASP A 436 -39.21 34.52 11.47
CA ASP A 436 -38.08 33.59 11.50
C ASP A 436 -37.28 33.78 12.81
N SER A 437 -37.58 33.00 13.85
CA SER A 437 -36.73 32.96 15.04
C SER A 437 -35.39 32.28 14.69
N LEU A 438 -34.39 33.09 14.35
CA LEU A 438 -33.03 32.59 14.12
C LEU A 438 -32.55 31.85 15.38
N PRO A 439 -32.08 30.59 15.26
CA PRO A 439 -31.49 29.88 16.39
C PRO A 439 -30.38 30.72 17.04
N GLU A 440 -30.30 30.72 18.37
CA GLU A 440 -29.31 31.54 19.11
C GLU A 440 -27.87 31.26 18.65
N TYR A 441 -27.57 30.03 18.22
CA TYR A 441 -26.22 29.60 17.84
C TYR A 441 -26.22 28.69 16.59
N TRP A 442 -25.66 29.18 15.47
CA TRP A 442 -25.25 28.34 14.35
C TRP A 442 -23.79 27.96 14.54
N THR A 443 -23.51 26.67 14.68
CA THR A 443 -22.15 26.14 14.83
C THR A 443 -21.63 25.54 13.54
N ALA A 444 -20.32 25.60 13.39
CA ALA A 444 -19.61 24.69 12.51
C ALA A 444 -19.59 23.30 13.16
N VAL A 445 -19.98 22.29 12.38
CA VAL A 445 -20.05 20.90 12.81
C VAL A 445 -19.11 20.09 11.92
N PRO A 446 -18.23 19.24 12.49
CA PRO A 446 -17.36 18.38 11.70
C PRO A 446 -18.15 17.30 10.95
N CYS A 447 -17.80 17.06 9.69
CA CYS A 447 -18.38 16.00 8.87
C CYS A 447 -17.33 15.20 8.09
N TRP A 448 -17.67 13.96 7.75
CA TRP A 448 -16.89 13.09 6.88
C TRP A 448 -17.61 12.92 5.55
N ILE A 449 -16.98 13.35 4.46
CA ILE A 449 -17.58 13.34 3.12
C ILE A 449 -16.81 12.43 2.18
N PRO A 450 -17.47 11.78 1.20
CA PRO A 450 -16.81 10.95 0.20
C PRO A 450 -16.04 11.81 -0.80
N PHE A 451 -14.72 11.63 -0.85
CA PHE A 451 -13.85 12.43 -1.73
C PHE A 451 -14.03 12.10 -3.21
N CYS A 452 -14.26 10.83 -3.53
CA CYS A 452 -14.45 10.39 -4.91
C CYS A 452 -15.94 10.21 -5.23
N ALA A 453 -16.35 10.48 -6.47
CA ALA A 453 -17.71 10.23 -6.93
C ALA A 453 -18.05 8.72 -6.90
N PRO A 454 -19.30 8.34 -6.57
CA PRO A 454 -19.70 6.94 -6.61
C PRO A 454 -19.76 6.47 -8.06
N MET A 455 -19.22 5.28 -8.34
CA MET A 455 -19.30 4.65 -9.67
C MET A 455 -20.54 3.76 -9.80
N THR A 456 -21.08 3.29 -8.66
CA THR A 456 -22.18 2.31 -8.63
C THR A 456 -23.24 2.72 -7.62
N ARG A 457 -24.46 2.21 -7.80
CA ARG A 457 -25.56 2.36 -6.82
C ARG A 457 -25.17 1.83 -5.44
N ARG A 458 -24.40 0.73 -5.41
CA ARG A 458 -23.86 0.16 -4.15
C ARG A 458 -22.97 1.17 -3.44
N GLN A 459 -22.05 1.82 -4.16
CA GLN A 459 -21.16 2.84 -3.58
C GLN A 459 -21.91 4.09 -3.15
N GLN A 460 -22.89 4.55 -3.92
CA GLN A 460 -23.72 5.70 -3.52
C GLN A 460 -24.41 5.44 -2.17
N LYS A 461 -24.98 4.24 -1.97
CA LYS A 461 -25.57 3.83 -0.68
C LYS A 461 -24.53 3.65 0.42
N LEU A 462 -23.31 3.23 0.07
CA LEU A 462 -22.19 3.13 0.99
C LEU A 462 -21.77 4.52 1.48
N TYR A 463 -21.75 5.53 0.62
CA TYR A 463 -21.32 6.90 0.94
C TYR A 463 -22.33 7.69 1.77
N SER A 464 -23.63 7.46 1.54
CA SER A 464 -24.71 8.16 2.24
C SER A 464 -25.08 7.52 3.59
N PHE A 465 -24.27 6.61 4.12
CA PHE A 465 -24.65 5.77 5.27
C PHE A 465 -25.17 6.62 6.45
N PRO A 466 -26.26 6.17 7.12
CA PRO A 466 -26.89 6.94 8.18
C PRO A 466 -25.99 7.02 9.41
N SER A 467 -26.14 8.08 10.20
CA SER A 467 -25.62 8.15 11.56
C SER A 467 -26.14 6.97 12.38
N LEU A 468 -25.28 6.45 13.26
CA LEU A 468 -25.52 5.26 14.09
C LEU A 468 -26.87 5.37 14.85
N PRO A 469 -27.68 4.29 14.93
CA PRO A 469 -28.87 4.26 15.78
C PRO A 469 -28.52 4.39 17.27
N ASP A 470 -29.37 5.11 18.01
CA ASP A 470 -29.25 5.63 19.38
C ASP A 470 -29.05 4.62 20.54
N GLU A 471 -28.81 3.33 20.31
CA GLU A 471 -29.06 2.33 21.38
C GLU A 471 -28.12 2.37 22.60
N GLN A 472 -27.08 3.23 22.66
CA GLN A 472 -26.23 3.35 23.87
C GLN A 472 -25.71 4.78 24.16
N GLN A 473 -26.47 5.83 23.84
CA GLN A 473 -26.13 7.21 24.26
C GLN A 473 -26.91 7.64 25.51
N HIS A 474 -26.68 6.95 26.63
CA HIS A 474 -26.98 7.54 27.94
C HIS A 474 -25.69 8.10 28.54
N HIS A 475 -25.74 9.39 28.88
CA HIS A 475 -24.76 10.23 29.59
C HIS A 475 -23.92 11.18 28.70
N ALA A 476 -24.25 12.48 28.83
CA ALA A 476 -23.56 13.70 28.37
C ALA A 476 -23.40 13.86 26.84
N ALA A 477 -24.22 14.75 26.24
CA ALA A 477 -24.26 15.02 24.80
C ALA A 477 -22.89 15.48 24.25
N PRO A 478 -22.17 14.64 23.48
CA PRO A 478 -21.01 15.07 22.72
C PRO A 478 -21.49 15.76 21.43
N PRO A 479 -20.68 16.64 20.82
CA PRO A 479 -21.04 17.26 19.55
C PRO A 479 -21.12 16.22 18.43
N LEU A 480 -22.12 16.39 17.57
CA LEU A 480 -22.44 15.47 16.49
C LEU A 480 -21.34 15.49 15.43
N ILE A 481 -20.82 14.32 15.04
CA ILE A 481 -20.04 14.19 13.80
C ILE A 481 -20.97 13.62 12.73
N VAL A 482 -21.12 14.34 11.62
CA VAL A 482 -21.90 13.84 10.48
C VAL A 482 -21.04 12.88 9.65
N ASN A 483 -21.39 11.59 9.65
CA ASN A 483 -20.66 10.58 8.89
C ASN A 483 -21.32 10.31 7.55
N GLY A 484 -20.53 10.26 6.48
CA GLY A 484 -21.02 10.09 5.12
C GLY A 484 -21.77 11.32 4.61
N TRP A 485 -21.98 11.36 3.29
CA TRP A 485 -22.70 12.47 2.65
C TRP A 485 -23.46 12.01 1.41
N PRO A 486 -24.66 12.55 1.13
CA PRO A 486 -25.38 12.23 -0.10
C PRO A 486 -24.64 12.72 -1.35
N THR A 487 -24.57 11.85 -2.35
CA THR A 487 -23.92 12.11 -3.62
C THR A 487 -24.88 11.93 -4.79
N THR A 488 -24.58 12.61 -5.89
CA THR A 488 -25.16 12.37 -7.20
C THR A 488 -24.44 11.19 -7.85
N LEU A 489 -25.20 10.31 -8.48
CA LEU A 489 -24.69 9.15 -9.21
C LEU A 489 -24.98 9.34 -10.69
N ARG A 490 -23.93 9.28 -11.51
CA ARG A 490 -24.03 9.13 -12.95
C ARG A 490 -23.76 7.67 -13.29
N ALA A 491 -24.79 6.84 -13.16
CA ALA A 491 -24.65 5.40 -13.33
C ALA A 491 -24.36 5.05 -14.79
N ASP A 492 -23.38 4.18 -15.01
CA ASP A 492 -23.17 3.52 -16.30
C ASP A 492 -24.03 2.24 -16.34
N PRO A 493 -25.03 2.17 -17.24
CA PRO A 493 -25.90 1.00 -17.37
C PRO A 493 -25.14 -0.31 -17.61
N GLU A 494 -24.07 -0.29 -18.39
CA GLU A 494 -23.30 -1.50 -18.72
C GLU A 494 -22.51 -1.99 -17.50
N LEU A 495 -21.90 -1.08 -16.75
CA LEU A 495 -21.23 -1.42 -15.49
C LEU A 495 -22.21 -2.00 -14.46
N GLU A 496 -23.41 -1.43 -14.34
CA GLU A 496 -24.46 -1.94 -13.44
C GLU A 496 -24.93 -3.34 -13.85
N LYS A 497 -25.02 -3.64 -15.15
CA LYS A 497 -25.29 -5.02 -15.63
C LYS A 497 -24.13 -5.97 -15.30
N LEU A 498 -22.89 -5.56 -15.53
CA LEU A 498 -21.71 -6.39 -15.24
C LEU A 498 -21.58 -6.74 -13.75
N LEU A 499 -22.01 -5.84 -12.86
CA LEU A 499 -22.03 -6.10 -11.42
C LEU A 499 -22.98 -7.23 -11.01
N LEU A 500 -23.99 -7.54 -11.82
CA LEU A 500 -24.99 -8.58 -11.54
C LEU A 500 -24.51 -9.96 -12.00
N VAL A 501 -23.56 -10.02 -12.94
CA VAL A 501 -23.01 -11.26 -13.50
C VAL A 501 -22.52 -12.19 -12.39
N GLY A 502 -23.15 -13.37 -12.28
CA GLY A 502 -22.79 -14.40 -11.31
C GLY A 502 -23.09 -14.06 -9.84
N ARG A 503 -23.73 -12.92 -9.56
CA ARG A 503 -24.07 -12.47 -8.20
C ARG A 503 -25.58 -12.47 -7.94
N ASP A 504 -26.38 -12.15 -8.95
CA ASP A 504 -27.85 -12.18 -8.87
C ASP A 504 -28.42 -13.13 -9.93
N PRO A 505 -29.04 -14.26 -9.56
CA PRO A 505 -29.60 -15.22 -10.52
C PRO A 505 -30.83 -14.67 -11.28
N SER A 506 -31.45 -13.59 -10.79
CA SER A 506 -32.63 -12.97 -11.42
C SER A 506 -32.29 -12.00 -12.55
N ALA A 507 -31.02 -11.54 -12.63
CA ALA A 507 -30.55 -10.59 -13.61
C ALA A 507 -29.44 -11.23 -14.47
N SER A 508 -29.83 -11.88 -15.56
CA SER A 508 -28.89 -12.56 -16.46
C SER A 508 -28.27 -11.57 -17.45
N TYR A 509 -26.94 -11.37 -17.38
CA TYR A 509 -26.19 -10.62 -18.39
C TYR A 509 -26.10 -11.35 -19.73
N PHE A 510 -25.99 -12.68 -19.68
CA PHE A 510 -25.98 -13.56 -20.84
C PHE A 510 -27.36 -14.20 -21.01
N SER A 511 -27.80 -14.37 -22.25
CA SER A 511 -28.97 -15.20 -22.57
C SER A 511 -28.71 -16.68 -22.27
N GLU A 512 -29.76 -17.47 -22.07
CA GLU A 512 -29.61 -18.93 -21.87
C GLU A 512 -28.88 -19.61 -23.05
N ALA A 513 -29.13 -19.13 -24.26
CA ALA A 513 -28.43 -19.60 -25.47
C ALA A 513 -26.92 -19.30 -25.39
N GLU A 514 -26.52 -18.07 -25.04
CA GLU A 514 -25.11 -17.70 -24.86
C GLU A 514 -24.44 -18.48 -23.73
N LEU A 515 -25.13 -18.69 -22.61
CA LEU A 515 -24.61 -19.50 -21.49
C LEU A 515 -24.31 -20.92 -21.93
N SER A 516 -25.16 -21.52 -22.78
CA SER A 516 -24.93 -22.86 -23.32
C SER A 516 -23.65 -22.91 -24.17
N VAL A 517 -23.41 -21.88 -24.98
CA VAL A 517 -22.22 -21.72 -25.82
C VAL A 517 -20.96 -21.53 -24.96
N HIS A 518 -20.98 -20.61 -23.99
CA HIS A 518 -19.87 -20.38 -23.08
C HIS A 518 -19.53 -21.64 -22.27
N ASN A 519 -20.55 -22.35 -21.78
CA ASN A 519 -20.38 -23.64 -21.09
C ASN A 519 -19.71 -24.69 -21.98
N PHE A 520 -20.07 -24.77 -23.26
CA PHE A 520 -19.44 -25.68 -24.22
C PHE A 520 -17.94 -25.39 -24.37
N TRP A 521 -17.57 -24.13 -24.62
CA TRP A 521 -16.18 -23.74 -24.82
C TRP A 521 -15.32 -23.87 -23.55
N LEU A 522 -15.88 -23.54 -22.37
CA LEU A 522 -15.22 -23.75 -21.08
C LEU A 522 -14.94 -25.24 -20.79
N ARG A 523 -15.89 -26.13 -21.11
CA ARG A 523 -15.68 -27.58 -21.01
C ARG A 523 -14.61 -28.04 -21.99
N LEU A 524 -14.61 -27.52 -23.21
CA LEU A 524 -13.64 -27.89 -24.23
C LEU A 524 -12.22 -27.48 -23.84
N VAL A 525 -11.99 -26.22 -23.41
CA VAL A 525 -10.65 -25.76 -23.02
C VAL A 525 -10.11 -26.53 -21.81
N ARG A 526 -11.00 -26.88 -20.86
CA ARG A 526 -10.62 -27.74 -19.73
C ARG A 526 -10.26 -29.16 -20.17
N LYS A 527 -11.03 -29.74 -21.10
CA LYS A 527 -10.75 -31.08 -21.63
C LYS A 527 -9.41 -31.13 -22.36
N ILE A 528 -9.06 -30.09 -23.10
CA ILE A 528 -7.72 -29.96 -23.74
C ILE A 528 -6.63 -29.97 -22.66
N ALA A 529 -6.77 -29.15 -21.62
CA ALA A 529 -5.79 -29.11 -20.53
C ALA A 529 -5.67 -30.45 -19.77
N GLN A 530 -6.78 -31.17 -19.58
CA GLN A 530 -6.80 -32.46 -18.86
C GLN A 530 -6.27 -33.63 -19.70
N ASN A 531 -6.64 -33.73 -20.97
CA ASN A 531 -6.18 -34.80 -21.85
C ASN A 531 -4.65 -34.82 -22.01
N GLU A 532 -4.02 -33.67 -21.80
CA GLU A 532 -2.58 -33.50 -21.92
C GLU A 532 -1.82 -33.67 -20.59
N SER A 533 -2.54 -33.94 -19.49
CA SER A 533 -1.96 -34.18 -18.16
C SER A 533 -1.44 -35.62 -17.93
N HIS A 534 -1.46 -36.48 -18.96
CA HIS A 534 -1.03 -37.88 -18.89
C HIS A 534 0.50 -38.10 -18.83
N GLN A 535 1.32 -37.08 -18.56
CA GLN A 535 2.75 -37.25 -18.27
C GLN A 535 3.02 -37.48 -16.77
N PRO A 536 3.98 -38.37 -16.40
CA PRO A 536 4.29 -38.66 -15.01
C PRO A 536 4.91 -37.43 -14.33
N GLY A 537 4.11 -36.73 -13.50
CA GLY A 537 4.54 -35.57 -12.72
C GLY A 537 3.62 -34.35 -12.78
N GLY A 538 2.74 -34.23 -13.79
CA GLY A 538 1.68 -33.20 -13.83
C GLY A 538 2.12 -31.72 -13.92
N TYR A 539 3.42 -31.44 -14.01
CA TYR A 539 3.99 -30.09 -14.09
C TYR A 539 4.40 -29.71 -15.52
N CYS A 540 4.26 -28.44 -15.89
CA CYS A 540 4.64 -27.89 -17.18
C CYS A 540 5.49 -26.63 -17.01
N GLN A 541 6.73 -26.65 -17.54
CA GLN A 541 7.67 -25.53 -17.41
C GLN A 541 7.16 -24.22 -18.04
N CYS A 542 6.27 -24.30 -19.04
CA CYS A 542 5.69 -23.16 -19.76
C CYS A 542 4.27 -22.79 -19.26
N SER A 543 3.96 -23.10 -18.00
CA SER A 543 2.65 -22.82 -17.41
C SER A 543 2.52 -21.35 -16.96
N CYS A 544 1.32 -20.79 -17.09
CA CYS A 544 0.97 -19.50 -16.49
C CYS A 544 1.18 -19.47 -14.97
N ALA A 545 1.11 -20.63 -14.30
CA ALA A 545 1.37 -20.79 -12.87
C ALA A 545 2.86 -20.97 -12.51
N GLY A 546 3.77 -20.84 -13.48
CA GLY A 546 5.21 -21.02 -13.30
C GLY A 546 5.66 -22.47 -13.51
N PRO A 547 6.94 -22.80 -13.23
CA PRO A 547 7.54 -24.09 -13.59
C PRO A 547 6.91 -25.30 -12.89
N THR A 548 6.28 -25.06 -11.73
CA THR A 548 5.55 -26.05 -10.92
C THR A 548 4.05 -26.04 -11.22
N GLY A 549 3.62 -25.29 -12.23
CA GLY A 549 2.23 -25.17 -12.65
C GLY A 549 1.76 -26.34 -13.51
N GLY A 550 0.46 -26.62 -13.49
CA GLY A 550 -0.15 -27.62 -14.38
C GLY A 550 -0.28 -27.15 -15.84
N PRO A 551 -0.66 -28.04 -16.77
CA PRO A 551 -0.85 -27.70 -18.18
C PRO A 551 -1.93 -26.63 -18.36
N CYS A 552 -1.68 -25.69 -19.26
CA CYS A 552 -2.57 -24.58 -19.57
C CYS A 552 -3.00 -24.66 -21.03
N SER A 553 -4.25 -24.30 -21.31
CA SER A 553 -4.82 -24.31 -22.66
C SER A 553 -5.63 -23.05 -22.90
N ALA A 554 -5.66 -22.60 -24.16
CA ALA A 554 -6.38 -21.41 -24.58
C ALA A 554 -7.06 -21.66 -25.94
N ILE A 555 -8.25 -21.08 -26.12
CA ILE A 555 -9.06 -21.17 -27.33
C ILE A 555 -9.52 -19.76 -27.72
N LEU A 556 -9.44 -19.42 -29.01
CA LEU A 556 -10.01 -18.21 -29.61
C LEU A 556 -11.21 -18.58 -30.48
N VAL A 557 -12.32 -17.90 -30.24
CA VAL A 557 -13.61 -18.13 -30.89
C VAL A 557 -14.13 -16.79 -31.43
N ASP A 558 -14.72 -16.82 -32.63
CA ASP A 558 -15.51 -15.71 -33.12
C ASP A 558 -16.95 -15.81 -32.54
N PRO A 559 -17.40 -14.84 -31.73
CA PRO A 559 -18.72 -14.90 -31.11
C PRO A 559 -19.87 -14.75 -32.12
N SER A 560 -19.64 -14.15 -33.30
CA SER A 560 -20.69 -13.93 -34.29
C SER A 560 -21.06 -15.20 -35.05
N SER A 561 -20.05 -15.97 -35.45
CA SER A 561 -20.22 -17.26 -36.14
C SER A 561 -20.20 -18.46 -35.19
N ASN A 562 -19.81 -18.27 -33.92
CA ASN A 562 -19.54 -19.32 -32.94
C ASN A 562 -18.55 -20.38 -33.46
N THR A 563 -17.53 -19.94 -34.20
CA THR A 563 -16.53 -20.83 -34.82
C THR A 563 -15.18 -20.79 -34.09
N LEU A 564 -14.52 -21.95 -34.05
CA LEU A 564 -13.17 -22.08 -33.53
C LEU A 564 -12.17 -21.48 -34.52
N LEU A 565 -11.46 -20.42 -34.11
CA LEU A 565 -10.40 -19.83 -34.93
C LEU A 565 -9.06 -20.48 -34.67
N ALA A 566 -8.68 -20.59 -33.39
CA ALA A 566 -7.42 -21.18 -32.94
C ALA A 566 -7.56 -21.83 -31.57
N LYS A 567 -6.77 -22.87 -31.32
CA LYS A 567 -6.57 -23.49 -29.99
C LYS A 567 -5.09 -23.74 -29.79
N ALA A 568 -4.62 -23.69 -28.54
CA ALA A 568 -3.26 -24.05 -28.19
C ALA A 568 -3.17 -24.56 -26.76
N SER A 569 -2.14 -25.37 -26.50
CA SER A 569 -1.86 -25.88 -25.17
C SER A 569 -0.35 -25.98 -24.92
N THR A 570 0.06 -25.89 -23.66
CA THR A 570 1.48 -25.81 -23.27
C THR A 570 2.24 -27.13 -23.43
N VAL A 571 1.53 -28.25 -23.61
CA VAL A 571 2.13 -29.59 -23.79
C VAL A 571 2.54 -29.84 -25.25
N GLU A 572 2.00 -29.06 -26.20
CA GLU A 572 2.35 -29.14 -27.63
C GLU A 572 3.77 -28.64 -27.92
N THR A 573 4.46 -28.06 -26.93
CA THR A 573 5.82 -27.50 -27.04
C THR A 573 6.78 -28.16 -26.04
N LEU A 574 6.74 -29.48 -25.85
CA LEU A 574 7.71 -30.18 -24.98
C LEU A 574 9.03 -30.56 -25.69
N ASP A 575 9.33 -29.94 -26.83
CA ASP A 575 10.63 -30.06 -27.48
C ASP A 575 11.73 -29.42 -26.61
N GLU A 576 12.96 -29.95 -26.69
CA GLU A 576 14.12 -29.45 -25.94
C GLU A 576 14.43 -27.94 -26.19
N ASN A 577 13.89 -27.38 -27.28
CA ASN A 577 14.02 -25.97 -27.68
C ASN A 577 12.86 -25.05 -27.25
N ALA A 578 11.96 -25.54 -26.39
CA ALA A 578 10.79 -24.78 -25.99
C ALA A 578 11.16 -23.56 -25.13
N SER A 579 10.76 -22.38 -25.60
CA SER A 579 10.93 -21.15 -24.84
C SER A 579 9.98 -21.12 -23.64
N CYS A 580 10.46 -20.64 -22.50
CA CYS A 580 9.63 -20.37 -21.32
C CYS A 580 8.48 -19.37 -21.57
N LEU A 581 8.50 -18.67 -22.71
CA LEU A 581 7.44 -17.74 -23.12
C LEU A 581 6.27 -18.43 -23.84
N ASN A 582 6.38 -19.73 -24.17
CA ASN A 582 5.40 -20.49 -24.95
C ASN A 582 4.16 -20.91 -24.15
N HIS A 583 3.56 -19.94 -23.44
CA HIS A 583 2.31 -20.14 -22.75
C HIS A 583 1.16 -20.31 -23.76
N SER A 584 0.11 -21.03 -23.38
CA SER A 584 -1.03 -21.33 -24.27
C SER A 584 -1.65 -20.08 -24.91
N VAL A 585 -1.71 -18.96 -24.19
CA VAL A 585 -2.23 -17.69 -24.71
C VAL A 585 -1.31 -17.08 -25.78
N ILE A 586 0.00 -17.14 -25.60
CA ILE A 586 0.96 -16.65 -26.61
C ILE A 586 0.86 -17.51 -27.87
N LEU A 587 0.80 -18.83 -27.70
CA LEU A 587 0.68 -19.78 -28.81
C LEU A 587 -0.63 -19.59 -29.59
N VAL A 588 -1.77 -19.43 -28.90
CA VAL A 588 -3.07 -19.28 -29.58
C VAL A 588 -3.15 -17.96 -30.36
N VAL A 589 -2.61 -16.87 -29.82
CA VAL A 589 -2.51 -15.57 -30.51
C VAL A 589 -1.60 -15.68 -31.73
N SER A 590 -0.44 -16.32 -31.60
CA SER A 590 0.50 -16.54 -32.71
C SER A 590 -0.14 -17.35 -33.84
N ARG A 591 -0.85 -18.43 -33.51
CA ARG A 591 -1.58 -19.26 -34.49
C ARG A 591 -2.69 -18.47 -35.19
N SER A 592 -3.43 -17.64 -34.44
CA SER A 592 -4.45 -16.78 -35.03
C SER A 592 -3.85 -15.82 -36.06
N ALA A 593 -2.74 -15.17 -35.72
CA ALA A 593 -2.05 -14.25 -36.62
C ALA A 593 -1.50 -14.96 -37.88
N GLN A 594 -0.95 -16.18 -37.73
CA GLN A 594 -0.50 -16.99 -38.88
C GLN A 594 -1.65 -17.35 -39.83
N LYS A 595 -2.79 -17.76 -39.27
CA LYS A 595 -3.99 -18.13 -40.04
C LYS A 595 -4.58 -16.92 -40.78
N GLN A 596 -4.56 -15.74 -40.16
CA GLN A 596 -4.97 -14.49 -40.81
C GLN A 596 -4.02 -14.12 -41.95
N LYS A 597 -2.70 -14.27 -41.75
CA LYS A 597 -1.72 -14.00 -42.80
C LYS A 597 -1.86 -14.95 -44.00
N SER A 598 -2.25 -16.20 -43.81
CA SER A 598 -2.51 -17.12 -44.93
C SER A 598 -3.81 -16.84 -45.67
N ASN A 599 -4.77 -16.16 -45.03
CA ASN A 599 -6.09 -15.85 -45.57
C ASN A 599 -6.16 -14.37 -46.02
N GLU A 600 -5.24 -13.95 -46.90
CA GLU A 600 -5.10 -12.55 -47.38
C GLU A 600 -6.35 -11.96 -48.09
N GLN A 601 -7.41 -12.76 -48.30
CA GLN A 601 -8.67 -12.33 -48.93
C GLN A 601 -9.69 -11.74 -47.94
N ASP A 602 -9.48 -11.87 -46.62
CA ASP A 602 -10.42 -11.41 -45.58
C ASP A 602 -9.94 -10.09 -44.95
N ASN A 603 -10.15 -8.97 -45.67
CA ASN A 603 -9.62 -7.63 -45.34
C ASN A 603 -10.20 -7.00 -44.05
N ASP A 604 -11.24 -7.59 -43.46
CA ASP A 604 -11.95 -7.03 -42.31
C ASP A 604 -11.43 -7.53 -40.94
N SER A 605 -10.59 -8.56 -40.92
CA SER A 605 -10.10 -9.16 -39.67
C SER A 605 -8.84 -8.46 -39.13
N TYR A 606 -8.99 -7.62 -38.10
CA TYR A 606 -7.87 -6.95 -37.42
C TYR A 606 -7.51 -7.59 -36.07
N LEU A 607 -6.33 -8.22 -35.98
CA LEU A 607 -5.81 -8.89 -34.76
C LEU A 607 -6.85 -9.86 -34.17
N CYS A 608 -7.09 -9.83 -32.86
CA CYS A 608 -8.14 -10.61 -32.20
C CYS A 608 -9.34 -9.73 -31.82
N THR A 609 -9.60 -8.66 -32.57
CA THR A 609 -10.65 -7.68 -32.25
C THR A 609 -12.02 -8.34 -32.31
N GLY A 610 -12.83 -8.16 -31.25
CA GLY A 610 -14.18 -8.73 -31.16
C GLY A 610 -14.23 -10.23 -30.87
N LEU A 611 -13.09 -10.91 -30.74
CA LEU A 611 -13.04 -12.33 -30.43
C LEU A 611 -13.20 -12.62 -28.93
N ASP A 612 -13.68 -13.82 -28.63
CA ASP A 612 -13.74 -14.38 -27.28
C ASP A 612 -12.60 -15.37 -27.05
N ALA A 613 -11.86 -15.18 -25.94
CA ALA A 613 -10.86 -16.12 -25.49
C ALA A 613 -11.38 -16.97 -24.31
N TYR A 614 -11.23 -18.29 -24.41
CA TYR A 614 -11.50 -19.22 -23.30
C TYR A 614 -10.17 -19.80 -22.84
N VAL A 615 -9.90 -19.71 -21.54
CA VAL A 615 -8.63 -20.14 -20.95
C VAL A 615 -8.86 -21.10 -19.80
N SER A 616 -8.07 -22.18 -19.74
CA SER A 616 -8.21 -23.20 -18.69
C SER A 616 -7.85 -22.65 -17.30
N MET A 617 -6.88 -21.74 -17.26
CA MET A 617 -6.38 -21.03 -16.10
C MET A 617 -6.20 -19.55 -16.44
N GLU A 618 -6.37 -18.69 -15.45
CA GLU A 618 -6.14 -17.26 -15.59
C GLU A 618 -4.74 -16.96 -16.15
N PRO A 619 -4.63 -16.13 -17.20
CA PRO A 619 -3.35 -15.77 -17.80
C PRO A 619 -2.47 -15.00 -16.81
N CYS A 620 -1.16 -15.26 -16.83
CA CYS A 620 -0.19 -14.43 -16.11
C CYS A 620 -0.07 -13.02 -16.72
N THR A 621 0.59 -12.09 -16.04
CA THR A 621 0.75 -10.69 -16.51
C THR A 621 1.24 -10.58 -17.96
N MET A 622 2.20 -11.42 -18.38
CA MET A 622 2.68 -11.46 -19.78
C MET A 622 1.55 -11.80 -20.75
N CYS A 623 0.82 -12.88 -20.48
CA CYS A 623 -0.27 -13.36 -21.32
C CYS A 623 -1.46 -12.40 -21.33
N SER A 624 -1.77 -11.79 -20.17
CA SER A 624 -2.78 -10.74 -20.07
C SER A 624 -2.41 -9.53 -20.94
N MET A 625 -1.13 -9.10 -20.93
CA MET A 625 -0.67 -8.00 -21.77
C MET A 625 -0.67 -8.37 -23.27
N ALA A 626 -0.36 -9.63 -23.62
CA ALA A 626 -0.47 -10.10 -24.99
C ALA A 626 -1.92 -10.00 -25.52
N LEU A 627 -2.91 -10.30 -24.69
CA LEU A 627 -4.33 -10.14 -25.03
C LEU A 627 -4.74 -8.67 -25.19
N VAL A 628 -4.19 -7.75 -24.37
CA VAL A 628 -4.34 -6.30 -24.56
C VAL A 628 -3.81 -5.88 -25.94
N HIS A 629 -2.58 -6.29 -26.28
CA HIS A 629 -1.96 -5.97 -27.57
C HIS A 629 -2.70 -6.59 -28.76
N SER A 630 -3.33 -7.74 -28.56
CA SER A 630 -4.15 -8.42 -29.57
C SER A 630 -5.56 -7.84 -29.70
N ARG A 631 -5.92 -6.85 -28.88
CA ARG A 631 -7.24 -6.21 -28.81
C ARG A 631 -8.41 -7.18 -28.62
N ILE A 632 -8.22 -8.21 -27.78
CA ILE A 632 -9.27 -9.20 -27.50
C ILE A 632 -10.56 -8.51 -27.02
N GLY A 633 -11.73 -9.08 -27.36
CA GLY A 633 -13.03 -8.54 -26.95
C GLY A 633 -13.43 -8.96 -25.54
N ARG A 634 -13.42 -10.28 -25.26
CA ARG A 634 -13.79 -10.84 -23.95
C ARG A 634 -12.94 -12.06 -23.61
N VAL A 635 -12.74 -12.31 -22.32
CA VAL A 635 -11.99 -13.47 -21.83
C VAL A 635 -12.76 -14.20 -20.74
N PHE A 636 -12.88 -15.51 -20.88
CA PHE A 636 -13.55 -16.42 -19.94
C PHE A 636 -12.51 -17.36 -19.33
N CYS A 637 -12.28 -17.22 -18.02
CA CYS A 637 -11.34 -18.05 -17.27
C CYS A 637 -12.06 -19.19 -16.58
N ASN A 638 -11.56 -20.42 -16.72
CA ASN A 638 -12.10 -21.57 -16.00
C ASN A 638 -11.58 -21.66 -14.54
N SER A 639 -10.33 -21.28 -14.27
CA SER A 639 -9.79 -21.15 -12.92
C SER A 639 -9.04 -19.83 -12.71
N ARG A 640 -9.09 -19.29 -11.49
CA ARG A 640 -8.25 -18.15 -11.10
C ARG A 640 -6.82 -18.60 -10.87
N LEU A 641 -5.89 -17.65 -10.99
CA LEU A 641 -4.50 -17.84 -10.60
C LEU A 641 -4.13 -16.79 -9.54
N PRO A 642 -4.35 -17.08 -8.25
CA PRO A 642 -4.06 -16.14 -7.18
C PRO A 642 -2.59 -15.72 -7.21
N ASN A 643 -2.31 -14.44 -6.94
CA ASN A 643 -0.98 -13.82 -6.91
C ASN A 643 -0.22 -13.73 -8.25
N MET A 644 -0.38 -14.69 -9.16
CA MET A 644 0.38 -14.78 -10.42
C MET A 644 -0.43 -14.43 -11.67
N GLY A 645 -1.76 -14.50 -11.60
CA GLY A 645 -2.67 -14.10 -12.67
C GLY A 645 -2.69 -12.59 -12.89
N GLY A 646 -2.94 -12.15 -14.12
CA GLY A 646 -2.93 -10.73 -14.49
C GLY A 646 -4.30 -10.04 -14.47
N PHE A 647 -5.39 -10.77 -14.17
CA PHE A 647 -6.75 -10.23 -14.20
C PHE A 647 -7.37 -10.04 -12.81
N THR A 648 -7.19 -11.00 -11.92
CA THR A 648 -7.79 -11.02 -10.58
C THR A 648 -6.86 -10.47 -9.50
N ASN A 649 -5.56 -10.35 -9.79
CA ASN A 649 -4.59 -9.69 -8.92
C ASN A 649 -4.86 -8.18 -8.77
N ARG A 650 -4.01 -7.47 -8.00
CA ARG A 650 -4.17 -6.01 -7.80
C ARG A 650 -3.95 -5.18 -9.06
N THR A 651 -3.23 -5.69 -10.05
CA THR A 651 -2.89 -4.97 -11.28
C THR A 651 -4.07 -4.90 -12.24
N ARG A 652 -4.87 -5.97 -12.35
CA ARG A 652 -6.06 -6.08 -13.24
C ARG A 652 -5.82 -5.45 -14.61
N VAL A 653 -4.89 -6.04 -15.36
CA VAL A 653 -4.34 -5.47 -16.61
C VAL A 653 -5.43 -5.07 -17.61
N HIS A 654 -6.53 -5.82 -17.68
CA HIS A 654 -7.65 -5.58 -18.61
C HIS A 654 -8.44 -4.28 -18.35
N VAL A 655 -8.28 -3.67 -17.18
CA VAL A 655 -9.00 -2.44 -16.75
C VAL A 655 -8.05 -1.30 -16.32
N GLU A 656 -6.74 -1.51 -16.42
CA GLU A 656 -5.73 -0.51 -16.06
C GLU A 656 -5.91 0.78 -16.86
N LYS A 657 -6.00 1.93 -16.17
CA LYS A 657 -6.37 3.20 -16.79
C LYS A 657 -5.29 3.78 -17.70
N ARG A 658 -4.04 3.41 -17.45
CA ARG A 658 -2.87 3.83 -18.24
C ARG A 658 -2.74 3.08 -19.57
N LEU A 659 -3.52 2.01 -19.76
CA LEU A 659 -3.57 1.26 -21.00
C LEU A 659 -4.75 1.73 -21.86
N ASN A 660 -4.55 1.69 -23.18
CA ASN A 660 -5.54 2.20 -24.13
C ASN A 660 -6.69 1.22 -24.40
N HIS A 661 -6.38 -0.08 -24.50
CA HIS A 661 -7.37 -1.12 -24.78
C HIS A 661 -7.90 -1.75 -23.49
N ARG A 662 -9.21 -1.99 -23.43
CA ARG A 662 -9.91 -2.60 -22.29
C ARG A 662 -10.84 -3.69 -22.79
N PHE A 663 -11.03 -4.73 -22.00
CA PHE A 663 -11.89 -5.85 -22.36
C PHE A 663 -12.53 -6.49 -21.13
N ASN A 664 -13.63 -7.20 -21.34
CA ASN A 664 -14.36 -7.83 -20.26
C ASN A 664 -13.73 -9.18 -19.91
N VAL A 665 -13.54 -9.42 -18.61
CA VAL A 665 -13.03 -10.70 -18.09
C VAL A 665 -14.06 -11.31 -17.18
N PHE A 666 -14.33 -12.59 -17.36
CA PHE A 666 -15.23 -13.39 -16.54
C PHE A 666 -14.42 -14.52 -15.90
N ALA A 667 -14.42 -14.58 -14.57
CA ALA A 667 -13.69 -15.59 -13.82
C ALA A 667 -14.54 -16.12 -12.66
N PRO A 668 -14.28 -17.33 -12.15
CA PRO A 668 -15.05 -17.88 -11.03
C PRO A 668 -15.08 -16.93 -9.83
N ASN A 669 -16.13 -16.94 -9.01
CA ASN A 669 -16.04 -16.32 -7.69
C ASN A 669 -15.07 -17.11 -6.78
N GLU A 670 -14.42 -16.43 -5.83
CA GLU A 670 -13.54 -17.05 -4.82
C GLU A 670 -14.32 -17.66 -3.67
#